data_AF-A0A6N6Q5X2-F1
#
_entry.id   AF-A0A6N6Q5X2-F1
#
_cell.length_a   1.000
_cell.length_b   1.000
_cell.length_c   1.000
_cell.angle_alpha   90.00
_cell.angle_beta   90.00
_cell.angle_gamma   90.00
#
_symmetry.space_group_name_H-M   'P 1'
#
loop_
_entity.id
_entity.type
_entity.pdbx_description
1 polymer ?
#
loop_
_entity_poly.entity_id
_entity_poly.type
_entity_poly.pdbx_seq_one_letter_code
_entity_poly.pdbx_strand_id
1 'polypeptide(L)'
;MMPAFDLHFQHGGVHLPHLNLWLDPREIKRGSEHVFISQADRFENHRELILTEPTALLTRAGVSNACQQHVLPFDQSFAPQNSPFPYEITLLSAGPIFGTTMAWLFDGRKSLLYTGDFKMTTAVTGEWCQPRPADILILETIYGRPVYRFPPRAEVIQNIVRFCQETLENSEIPILLGDSLGKNVDVFQALASAALPMMLEDTVQQRTQIYGRSGLAFPQHHPLNAESVCGHVLICPTSFTASTHIKNLGKIRTALLSGSALDPESSHRLNADVAFPLSDHADFSELLQMVQQVNPKKVYTIHGFAADFASTLREMGYDAQPLSEPNQLNLGIQIIPTQPNRRTPLEQSATPQNSDSNVPSVTSFEMFVRTCTQISVTTKKSEKTQILADYFQQLPSEQLSHAATWFTGTPFVSSQNRTLQLGWAIIRDALCFVGEIDHSQFGQIYLKHSELGECALEILSITMRPEQFPSLTRIHELFLQLHAAKGPTGKAPLLRKAFLESSPLAAKFLVKILTGDLRIGLKEGLVEESLARAFGCSLESVKSSHLLLGDIGQTATLSQSGQLDSVTLVPFRPVRYMLASPEETPGDIWSRISGWQSEREIDAPLPLWTVSPAEGWSEQKYDGVRAQIHKVGSHVEIYSRDLKAITGAFMEIADRVRTLPQNLIIDGEIIAMRGETVLPYHDLQKRLGRREVDLFLSEEIPTQFMAFDLLWLDSKNLLREPLWARRQALGELAQHAFRLSQISSVRSAEQIENAFTAAKESGNEGLMIKDPSSIYTPGRRGMSWLKYKKNFTTLDCVVVGVEYGHGKRNMMLSVYTVALRDELSGELKTIGKTFIGLTDLEIARLTQHFLKETLSQIGRYLAVKPTIVVEMAFDLIQISTRHESGLAMRFPRIVRLRPDKAPEQIDMVATARALVDMKTGVPKNSKTSRNS
;
A
#
# COMPACT_ATOMS: atom_id res chain seq x y z
N MET A 1 28.75 9.31 36.50
CA MET A 1 27.57 8.77 37.20
C MET A 1 26.85 7.90 36.16
N MET A 2 26.89 6.57 36.28
CA MET A 2 26.29 5.68 35.25
C MET A 2 24.77 5.93 35.18
N PRO A 3 24.18 6.00 33.97
CA PRO A 3 22.74 6.16 33.82
C PRO A 3 22.02 4.94 34.41
N ALA A 4 21.10 5.18 35.34
CA ALA A 4 20.24 4.13 35.90
C ALA A 4 19.19 3.70 34.85
N PHE A 5 19.11 2.38 34.62
CA PHE A 5 18.44 1.65 33.53
C PHE A 5 18.86 2.10 32.12
N ASP A 6 19.84 1.39 31.55
CA ASP A 6 20.18 1.47 30.13
C ASP A 6 19.21 0.61 29.32
N LEU A 7 18.52 1.22 28.35
CA LEU A 7 17.38 0.61 27.63
C LEU A 7 17.69 0.50 26.14
N HIS A 8 17.78 -0.73 25.65
CA HIS A 8 17.96 -1.03 24.23
C HIS A 8 16.69 -1.67 23.68
N PHE A 9 16.30 -1.31 22.46
CA PHE A 9 15.13 -1.87 21.78
C PHE A 9 15.68 -2.64 20.60
N GLN A 10 15.59 -3.95 20.67
CA GLN A 10 16.27 -4.83 19.75
C GLN A 10 15.35 -6.02 19.47
N HIS A 11 15.23 -6.41 18.20
CA HIS A 11 14.48 -7.61 17.80
C HIS A 11 13.04 -7.65 18.35
N GLY A 12 12.39 -6.49 18.44
CA GLY A 12 10.99 -6.35 18.85
C GLY A 12 10.70 -6.43 20.35
N GLY A 13 11.72 -6.43 21.22
CA GLY A 13 11.59 -6.38 22.69
C GLY A 13 12.56 -5.37 23.33
N VAL A 14 12.44 -5.16 24.65
CA VAL A 14 13.30 -4.24 25.43
C VAL A 14 14.38 -5.02 26.17
N HIS A 15 15.65 -4.70 25.89
CA HIS A 15 16.80 -5.27 26.57
C HIS A 15 17.38 -4.28 27.58
N LEU A 16 17.59 -4.75 28.80
CA LEU A 16 18.29 -4.07 29.87
C LEU A 16 19.62 -4.78 30.12
N PRO A 17 20.68 -4.47 29.35
CA PRO A 17 21.94 -5.21 29.40
C PRO A 17 22.59 -5.20 30.78
N HIS A 18 22.45 -4.09 31.52
CA HIS A 18 22.98 -3.96 32.88
C HIS A 18 22.29 -4.90 33.88
N LEU A 19 21.01 -5.21 33.66
CA LEU A 19 20.27 -6.14 34.50
C LEU A 19 20.32 -7.57 33.97
N ASN A 20 20.90 -7.78 32.77
CA ASN A 20 20.85 -9.04 32.06
C ASN A 20 19.40 -9.54 31.91
N LEU A 21 18.48 -8.63 31.54
CA LEU A 21 17.03 -8.84 31.48
C LEU A 21 16.46 -8.41 30.14
N TRP A 22 15.62 -9.24 29.55
CA TRP A 22 14.76 -8.91 28.42
C TRP A 22 13.30 -8.80 28.86
N LEU A 23 12.59 -7.81 28.33
CA LEU A 23 11.14 -7.64 28.43
C LEU A 23 10.55 -7.91 27.05
N ASP A 24 9.73 -8.95 26.94
CA ASP A 24 9.06 -9.40 25.71
C ASP A 24 9.95 -9.49 24.46
N PRO A 25 11.07 -10.23 24.49
CA PRO A 25 11.84 -10.51 23.29
C PRO A 25 11.06 -11.45 22.34
N ARG A 26 11.14 -11.19 21.03
CA ARG A 26 10.50 -12.07 20.02
C ARG A 26 11.38 -13.22 19.55
N GLU A 27 12.68 -13.10 19.77
CA GLU A 27 13.63 -14.15 19.42
C GLU A 27 14.01 -14.96 20.64
N ILE A 28 14.12 -16.27 20.44
CA ILE A 28 14.53 -17.21 21.49
C ILE A 28 15.90 -16.81 22.06
N LYS A 29 15.93 -16.53 23.36
CA LYS A 29 17.13 -16.24 24.14
C LYS A 29 17.61 -17.51 24.84
N ARG A 30 18.80 -17.97 24.45
CA ARG A 30 19.45 -19.20 24.93
C ARG A 30 20.64 -18.93 25.86
N GLY A 31 21.04 -17.66 26.05
CA GLY A 31 22.18 -17.28 26.86
C GLY A 31 21.89 -17.36 28.36
N SER A 32 22.52 -16.49 29.15
CA SER A 32 22.30 -16.40 30.61
C SER A 32 21.30 -15.30 30.99
N GLU A 33 20.61 -14.70 30.01
CA GLU A 33 19.69 -13.59 30.23
C GLU A 33 18.37 -14.07 30.84
N HIS A 34 17.83 -13.27 31.76
CA HIS A 34 16.47 -13.40 32.27
C HIS A 34 15.47 -12.88 31.23
N VAL A 35 14.34 -13.56 31.05
CA VAL A 35 13.29 -13.10 30.13
C VAL A 35 11.97 -12.94 30.86
N PHE A 36 11.45 -11.72 30.90
CA PHE A 36 10.10 -11.43 31.34
C PHE A 36 9.13 -11.50 30.16
N ILE A 37 8.00 -12.18 30.35
CA ILE A 37 6.92 -12.27 29.38
C ILE A 37 5.65 -11.64 29.96
N SER A 38 5.16 -10.57 29.32
CA SER A 38 3.96 -9.85 29.75
C SER A 38 2.68 -10.58 29.40
N GLN A 39 2.68 -11.43 28.37
CA GLN A 39 1.50 -12.16 27.93
C GLN A 39 1.82 -13.44 27.15
N ALA A 40 0.92 -14.42 27.20
CA ALA A 40 1.17 -15.77 26.72
C ALA A 40 1.33 -15.92 25.19
N ASP A 41 0.80 -14.99 24.40
CA ASP A 41 1.00 -14.94 22.94
C ASP A 41 2.40 -14.44 22.53
N ARG A 42 3.15 -13.83 23.47
CA ARG A 42 4.57 -13.45 23.30
C ARG A 42 5.52 -14.53 23.77
N PHE A 43 5.00 -15.71 24.13
CA PHE A 43 5.81 -16.81 24.61
C PHE A 43 6.64 -17.42 23.49
N GLU A 44 7.94 -17.49 23.74
CA GLU A 44 8.88 -18.35 23.03
C GLU A 44 9.58 -19.28 24.04
N ASN A 45 10.14 -20.39 23.56
CA ASN A 45 10.77 -21.39 24.44
C ASN A 45 12.19 -20.96 24.87
N HIS A 46 12.27 -19.87 25.64
CA HIS A 46 13.49 -19.32 26.24
C HIS A 46 14.11 -20.26 27.27
N ARG A 47 15.38 -20.01 27.61
CA ARG A 47 16.07 -20.78 28.65
C ARG A 47 15.53 -20.49 30.06
N GLU A 48 15.25 -19.23 30.36
CA GLU A 48 14.82 -18.77 31.69
C GLU A 48 13.71 -17.73 31.56
N LEU A 49 12.61 -17.92 32.30
CA LEU A 49 11.38 -17.12 32.17
C LEU A 49 10.92 -16.58 33.52
N ILE A 50 10.49 -15.31 33.55
CA ILE A 50 9.80 -14.66 34.67
C ILE A 50 8.39 -14.31 34.19
N LEU A 51 7.38 -14.88 34.85
CA LEU A 51 5.98 -14.75 34.41
C LEU A 51 5.02 -15.02 35.57
N THR A 52 3.74 -14.70 35.39
CA THR A 52 2.70 -14.98 36.40
C THR A 52 2.14 -16.40 36.26
N GLU A 53 1.48 -16.89 37.30
CA GLU A 53 0.80 -18.20 37.26
C GLU A 53 -0.20 -18.32 36.09
N PRO A 54 -1.09 -17.34 35.81
CA PRO A 54 -1.94 -17.35 34.62
C PRO A 54 -1.16 -17.51 33.30
N THR A 55 -0.08 -16.75 33.11
CA THR A 55 0.77 -16.85 31.90
C THR A 55 1.49 -18.22 31.83
N ALA A 56 1.91 -18.78 32.96
CA ALA A 56 2.53 -20.11 33.03
C ALA A 56 1.58 -21.21 32.57
N LEU A 57 0.31 -21.13 32.99
CA LEU A 57 -0.72 -22.10 32.65
C LEU A 57 -1.02 -22.11 31.15
N LEU A 58 -1.06 -20.93 30.52
CA LEU A 58 -1.31 -20.79 29.08
C LEU A 58 -0.15 -21.31 28.22
N THR A 59 1.09 -21.21 28.72
CA THR A 59 2.30 -21.58 27.97
C THR A 59 2.78 -23.01 28.24
N ARG A 60 2.22 -23.70 29.24
CA ARG A 60 2.64 -25.04 29.72
C ARG A 60 2.85 -26.09 28.63
N ALA A 61 2.07 -26.08 27.54
CA ALA A 61 2.20 -27.05 26.44
C ALA A 61 3.42 -26.81 25.52
N GLY A 62 3.95 -25.58 25.48
CA GLY A 62 5.08 -25.17 24.62
C GLY A 62 6.42 -25.09 25.34
N VAL A 63 6.42 -25.25 26.66
CA VAL A 63 7.62 -25.12 27.51
C VAL A 63 8.43 -26.41 27.47
N SER A 64 9.71 -26.31 27.11
CA SER A 64 10.62 -27.47 27.18
C SER A 64 11.03 -27.78 28.62
N ASN A 65 11.33 -29.06 28.90
CA ASN A 65 11.84 -29.51 30.21
C ASN A 65 13.16 -28.85 30.65
N ALA A 66 13.88 -28.20 29.72
CA ALA A 66 15.12 -27.48 29.98
C ALA A 66 14.90 -25.99 30.29
N CYS A 67 13.67 -25.49 30.21
CA CYS A 67 13.31 -24.12 30.53
C CYS A 67 13.12 -23.96 32.04
N GLN A 68 13.83 -23.01 32.65
CA GLN A 68 13.63 -22.62 34.04
C GLN A 68 12.54 -21.55 34.12
N GLN A 69 11.52 -21.78 34.94
CA GLN A 69 10.42 -20.84 35.13
C GLN A 69 10.39 -20.28 36.55
N HIS A 70 10.35 -18.96 36.65
CA HIS A 70 10.09 -18.20 37.87
C HIS A 70 8.65 -17.71 37.82
N VAL A 71 7.75 -18.52 38.37
CA VAL A 71 6.32 -18.20 38.44
C VAL A 71 6.07 -17.34 39.69
N LEU A 72 5.72 -16.08 39.50
CA LEU A 72 5.54 -15.10 40.57
C LEU A 72 4.07 -14.69 40.70
N PRO A 73 3.49 -14.66 41.91
CA PRO A 73 2.19 -14.05 42.12
C PRO A 73 2.31 -12.52 42.01
N PHE A 74 1.17 -11.86 41.77
CA PHE A 74 1.13 -10.41 41.76
C PHE A 74 1.58 -9.82 43.09
N ASP A 75 2.22 -8.65 43.01
CA ASP A 75 2.73 -7.87 44.13
C ASP A 75 3.86 -8.50 44.95
N GLN A 76 4.33 -9.70 44.58
CA GLN A 76 5.52 -10.32 45.19
C GLN A 76 6.80 -9.91 44.44
N SER A 77 7.77 -9.37 45.19
CA SER A 77 9.08 -9.01 44.66
C SER A 77 9.99 -10.22 44.57
N PHE A 78 10.72 -10.31 43.47
CA PHE A 78 11.72 -11.34 43.18
C PHE A 78 13.04 -10.68 42.80
N ALA A 79 14.15 -11.17 43.36
CA ALA A 79 15.49 -10.68 43.04
C ALA A 79 16.23 -11.76 42.22
N PRO A 80 16.39 -11.58 40.90
CA PRO A 80 17.04 -12.57 40.06
C PRO A 80 18.52 -12.77 40.43
N GLN A 81 18.97 -14.03 40.46
CA GLN A 81 20.38 -14.36 40.69
C GLN A 81 21.18 -14.18 39.39
N ASN A 82 22.50 -14.00 39.49
CA ASN A 82 23.42 -13.84 38.34
C ASN A 82 23.17 -12.60 37.44
N SER A 83 22.55 -11.54 37.97
CA SER A 83 22.55 -10.24 37.31
C SER A 83 23.85 -9.47 37.60
N PRO A 84 24.43 -8.75 36.62
CA PRO A 84 25.61 -7.90 36.85
C PRO A 84 25.39 -6.83 37.94
N PHE A 85 24.15 -6.39 38.14
CA PHE A 85 23.75 -5.42 39.16
C PHE A 85 22.47 -5.87 39.88
N PRO A 86 22.35 -5.66 41.21
CA PRO A 86 21.17 -6.09 41.95
C PRO A 86 19.93 -5.27 41.58
N TYR A 87 18.81 -5.97 41.36
CA TYR A 87 17.49 -5.37 41.18
C TYR A 87 16.39 -6.31 41.68
N GLU A 88 15.23 -5.74 41.96
CA GLU A 88 13.99 -6.47 42.25
C GLU A 88 12.99 -6.27 41.11
N ILE A 89 12.28 -7.34 40.73
CA ILE A 89 11.15 -7.32 39.82
C ILE A 89 9.88 -7.72 40.58
N THR A 90 8.81 -6.94 40.43
CA THR A 90 7.49 -7.23 40.97
C THR A 90 6.48 -7.24 39.84
N LEU A 91 5.70 -8.31 39.73
CA LEU A 91 4.67 -8.42 38.69
C LEU A 91 3.36 -7.78 39.18
N LEU A 92 2.69 -7.01 38.31
CA LEU A 92 1.45 -6.30 38.62
C LEU A 92 0.35 -6.67 37.63
N SER A 93 -0.90 -6.64 38.07
CA SER A 93 -2.03 -6.91 37.18
C SER A 93 -2.15 -5.81 36.12
N ALA A 94 -2.15 -6.21 34.84
CA ALA A 94 -2.32 -5.33 33.69
C ALA A 94 -3.80 -5.07 33.34
N GLY A 95 -4.73 -5.59 34.14
CA GLY A 95 -6.16 -5.43 33.96
C GLY A 95 -6.88 -6.75 33.62
N PRO A 96 -8.09 -6.67 33.04
CA PRO A 96 -9.00 -7.82 32.97
C PRO A 96 -8.61 -8.89 31.93
N ILE A 97 -7.55 -8.68 31.14
CA ILE A 97 -7.12 -9.64 30.13
C ILE A 97 -6.34 -10.75 30.83
N PHE A 98 -6.93 -11.94 30.89
CA PHE A 98 -6.32 -13.08 31.58
C PHE A 98 -4.96 -13.45 30.98
N GLY A 99 -3.94 -13.57 31.84
CA GLY A 99 -2.59 -13.90 31.41
C GLY A 99 -1.74 -12.71 30.98
N THR A 100 -2.23 -11.46 31.16
CA THR A 100 -1.43 -10.23 30.96
C THR A 100 -0.88 -9.70 32.29
N THR A 101 0.35 -9.18 32.27
CA THR A 101 1.03 -8.68 33.47
C THR A 101 1.97 -7.53 33.13
N MET A 102 2.08 -6.55 34.04
CA MET A 102 3.10 -5.52 34.01
C MET A 102 4.31 -5.94 34.86
N ALA A 103 5.48 -5.39 34.58
CA ALA A 103 6.70 -5.58 35.37
C ALA A 103 7.17 -4.26 35.99
N TRP A 104 7.26 -4.22 37.31
CA TRP A 104 7.82 -3.10 38.06
C TRP A 104 9.21 -3.47 38.58
N LEU A 105 10.24 -2.75 38.15
CA LEU A 105 11.64 -2.97 38.49
C LEU A 105 12.14 -1.90 39.45
N PHE A 106 13.00 -2.28 40.39
CA PHE A 106 13.68 -1.37 41.31
C PHE A 106 15.14 -1.78 41.52
N ASP A 107 16.08 -0.86 41.26
CA ASP A 107 17.54 -1.10 41.39
C ASP A 107 18.13 -0.57 42.72
N GLY A 108 17.27 -0.19 43.67
CA GLY A 108 17.65 0.48 44.92
C GLY A 108 17.74 2.02 44.81
N ARG A 109 17.65 2.59 43.60
CA ARG A 109 17.72 4.05 43.36
C ARG A 109 16.59 4.58 42.51
N LYS A 110 16.23 3.89 41.43
CA LYS A 110 15.16 4.25 40.50
C LYS A 110 14.19 3.11 40.31
N SER A 111 12.96 3.46 39.98
CA SER A 111 11.93 2.49 39.58
C SER A 111 11.59 2.60 38.09
N LEU A 112 11.27 1.46 37.47
CA LEU A 112 10.82 1.34 36.09
C LEU A 112 9.56 0.50 36.03
N LEU A 113 8.50 0.98 35.38
CA LEU A 113 7.31 0.20 35.06
C LEU A 113 7.27 -0.08 33.56
N TYR A 114 7.22 -1.37 33.19
CA TYR A 114 6.95 -1.83 31.85
C TYR A 114 5.54 -2.41 31.79
N THR A 115 4.68 -1.87 30.92
CA THR A 115 3.25 -2.24 30.93
C THR A 115 2.93 -3.51 30.16
N GLY A 116 3.67 -3.82 29.11
CA GLY A 116 3.17 -4.75 28.08
C GLY A 116 1.78 -4.31 27.58
N ASP A 117 0.96 -5.27 27.19
CA ASP A 117 -0.46 -5.05 26.90
C ASP A 117 -1.27 -4.90 28.19
N PHE A 118 -2.10 -3.86 28.26
CA PHE A 118 -2.91 -3.54 29.44
C PHE A 118 -4.26 -2.94 29.06
N LYS A 119 -5.20 -2.96 30.02
CA LYS A 119 -6.52 -2.33 29.89
C LYS A 119 -6.99 -1.80 31.25
N MET A 120 -7.41 -0.52 31.29
CA MET A 120 -7.86 0.12 32.54
C MET A 120 -9.35 -0.12 32.80
N THR A 121 -10.13 -0.29 31.73
CA THR A 121 -11.60 -0.42 31.80
C THR A 121 -12.02 -1.87 32.09
N THR A 122 -13.05 -2.05 32.91
CA THR A 122 -13.54 -3.36 33.36
C THR A 122 -14.04 -4.25 32.21
N ALA A 123 -13.51 -5.47 32.11
CA ALA A 123 -14.20 -6.61 31.53
C ALA A 123 -14.78 -7.47 32.68
N VAL A 124 -15.68 -8.40 32.40
CA VAL A 124 -16.41 -9.16 33.44
C VAL A 124 -15.50 -10.08 34.30
N THR A 125 -14.21 -10.19 33.98
CA THR A 125 -13.22 -11.11 34.57
C THR A 125 -12.46 -10.58 35.80
N GLY A 126 -12.77 -9.40 36.31
CA GLY A 126 -12.61 -9.10 37.75
C GLY A 126 -11.24 -8.60 38.26
N GLU A 127 -10.19 -8.50 37.45
CA GLU A 127 -8.92 -7.88 37.88
C GLU A 127 -8.78 -6.43 37.40
N TRP A 128 -8.41 -5.55 38.34
CA TRP A 128 -8.15 -4.14 38.06
C TRP A 128 -6.71 -3.96 37.58
N CYS A 129 -6.50 -3.11 36.58
CA CYS A 129 -5.16 -2.64 36.29
C CYS A 129 -4.67 -1.81 37.49
N GLN A 130 -3.54 -2.20 38.06
CA GLN A 130 -2.99 -1.55 39.26
C GLN A 130 -1.58 -1.02 38.97
N PRO A 131 -1.47 0.09 38.22
CA PRO A 131 -0.16 0.69 37.96
C PRO A 131 0.44 1.26 39.24
N ARG A 132 1.73 0.98 39.45
CA ARG A 132 2.51 1.58 40.53
C ARG A 132 3.28 2.81 40.02
N PRO A 133 3.47 3.86 40.85
CA PRO A 133 4.36 4.95 40.50
C PRO A 133 5.77 4.46 40.15
N ALA A 134 6.37 5.08 39.13
CA ALA A 134 7.72 4.73 38.68
C ALA A 134 8.46 5.96 38.14
N ASP A 135 9.79 6.03 38.29
CA ASP A 135 10.58 7.11 37.68
C ASP A 135 10.56 7.02 36.15
N ILE A 136 10.58 5.80 35.61
CA ILE A 136 10.56 5.50 34.18
C ILE A 136 9.33 4.65 33.86
N LEU A 137 8.57 5.05 32.83
CA LEU A 137 7.46 4.26 32.29
C LEU A 137 7.80 3.82 30.86
N ILE A 138 7.70 2.54 30.58
CA ILE A 138 7.73 1.99 29.22
C ILE A 138 6.32 1.50 28.88
N LEU A 139 5.71 2.13 27.87
CA LEU A 139 4.31 1.99 27.53
C LEU A 139 4.12 1.52 26.09
N GLU A 140 3.25 0.53 25.90
CA GLU A 140 2.83 0.10 24.57
C GLU A 140 1.71 0.97 24.01
N THR A 141 1.88 1.46 22.79
CA THR A 141 1.03 2.52 22.22
C THR A 141 0.38 2.10 20.90
N ILE A 142 -0.18 0.88 20.86
CA ILE A 142 -0.89 0.33 19.69
C ILE A 142 -1.95 1.31 19.17
N TYR A 143 -2.67 1.99 20.07
CA TYR A 143 -3.70 2.98 19.75
C TYR A 143 -3.33 4.40 20.20
N GLY A 144 -2.05 4.77 20.08
CA GLY A 144 -1.49 6.05 20.54
C GLY A 144 -1.93 7.33 19.81
N ARG A 145 -3.04 7.33 19.05
CA ARG A 145 -3.58 8.53 18.37
C ARG A 145 -4.95 8.91 18.91
N PRO A 146 -5.29 10.22 18.98
CA PRO A 146 -6.59 10.68 19.50
C PRO A 146 -7.83 10.10 18.81
N VAL A 147 -7.70 9.60 17.58
CA VAL A 147 -8.79 8.96 16.84
C VAL A 147 -9.21 7.62 17.45
N TYR A 148 -8.33 6.94 18.19
CA TYR A 148 -8.61 5.66 18.83
C TYR A 148 -9.13 5.84 20.27
N ARG A 149 -10.09 6.75 20.44
CA ARG A 149 -10.90 6.79 21.66
C ARG A 149 -12.09 5.89 21.43
N PHE A 150 -12.11 4.74 22.09
CA PHE A 150 -13.13 3.74 21.83
C PHE A 150 -14.47 4.16 22.43
N PRO A 151 -15.58 3.88 21.74
CA PRO A 151 -16.91 4.05 22.34
C PRO A 151 -17.06 3.14 23.57
N PRO A 152 -18.02 3.42 24.46
CA PRO A 152 -18.27 2.60 25.64
C PRO A 152 -18.42 1.12 25.28
N ARG A 153 -17.64 0.25 25.93
CA ARG A 153 -17.58 -1.18 25.60
C ARG A 153 -18.97 -1.85 25.63
N ALA A 154 -19.81 -1.49 26.60
CA ALA A 154 -21.18 -2.00 26.70
C ALA A 154 -22.04 -1.67 25.46
N GLU A 155 -21.88 -0.48 24.88
CA GLU A 155 -22.59 -0.08 23.66
C GLU A 155 -22.13 -0.91 22.45
N VAL A 156 -20.82 -1.13 22.31
CA VAL A 156 -20.25 -1.96 21.24
C VAL A 156 -20.77 -3.40 21.35
N ILE A 157 -20.77 -3.97 22.55
CA ILE A 157 -21.28 -5.32 22.81
C ILE A 157 -22.77 -5.42 22.49
N GLN A 158 -23.59 -4.44 22.87
CA GLN A 158 -25.01 -4.40 22.50
C GLN A 158 -25.21 -4.37 20.98
N ASN A 159 -24.40 -3.60 20.26
CA ASN A 159 -24.46 -3.54 18.80
C ASN A 159 -24.05 -4.87 18.14
N ILE A 160 -23.09 -5.60 18.72
CA ILE A 160 -22.71 -6.96 18.29
C ILE A 160 -23.87 -7.93 18.48
N VAL A 161 -24.52 -7.92 19.66
CA VAL A 161 -25.69 -8.77 19.94
C VAL A 161 -26.82 -8.47 18.96
N ARG A 162 -27.10 -7.19 18.72
CA ARG A 162 -28.11 -6.76 17.74
C ARG A 162 -27.80 -7.25 16.34
N PHE A 163 -26.54 -7.13 15.91
CA PHE A 163 -26.09 -7.66 14.62
C PHE A 163 -26.36 -9.17 14.52
N CYS A 164 -26.06 -9.94 15.56
CA CYS A 164 -26.33 -11.38 15.58
C CYS A 164 -27.82 -11.68 15.47
N GLN A 165 -28.67 -10.97 16.22
CA GLN A 165 -30.13 -11.13 16.18
C GLN A 165 -30.68 -10.85 14.78
N GLU A 166 -30.36 -9.68 14.21
CA GLU A 166 -30.81 -9.27 12.87
C GLU A 166 -30.33 -10.25 11.79
N THR A 167 -29.12 -10.79 11.92
CA THR A 167 -28.59 -11.76 10.95
C THR A 167 -29.35 -13.09 11.02
N LEU A 168 -29.62 -13.58 12.23
CA LEU A 168 -30.40 -14.81 12.42
C LEU A 168 -31.86 -14.65 11.97
N GLU A 169 -32.49 -13.49 12.23
CA GLU A 169 -33.83 -13.16 11.73
C GLU A 169 -33.92 -13.20 10.20
N ASN A 170 -32.84 -12.81 9.52
CA ASN A 170 -32.73 -12.88 8.06
C ASN A 170 -32.39 -14.28 7.51
N SER A 171 -32.39 -15.31 8.38
CA SER A 171 -32.00 -16.68 8.03
C SER A 171 -30.56 -16.79 7.49
N GLU A 172 -29.67 -15.94 8.00
CA GLU A 172 -28.23 -15.94 7.72
C GLU A 172 -27.45 -16.36 8.98
N ILE A 173 -26.22 -16.83 8.81
CA ILE A 173 -25.34 -17.21 9.93
C ILE A 173 -24.45 -16.03 10.30
N PRO A 174 -24.57 -15.46 11.51
CA PRO A 174 -23.65 -14.44 11.99
C PRO A 174 -22.30 -15.05 12.35
N ILE A 175 -21.24 -14.53 11.75
CA ILE A 175 -19.86 -14.92 12.01
C ILE A 175 -19.13 -13.74 12.67
N LEU A 176 -18.68 -13.93 13.91
CA LEU A 176 -17.88 -12.95 14.65
C LEU A 176 -16.40 -13.29 14.53
N LEU A 177 -15.61 -12.35 14.00
CA LEU A 177 -14.20 -12.53 13.71
C LEU A 177 -13.34 -11.79 14.74
N GLY A 178 -12.61 -12.53 15.58
CA GLY A 178 -11.77 -11.95 16.63
C GLY A 178 -10.67 -12.88 17.12
N ASP A 179 -9.42 -12.40 17.10
CA ASP A 179 -8.24 -13.22 17.42
C ASP A 179 -7.94 -13.41 18.91
N SER A 180 -8.31 -12.45 19.74
CA SER A 180 -8.06 -12.52 21.19
C SER A 180 -9.28 -13.08 21.90
N LEU A 181 -9.04 -14.01 22.83
CA LEU A 181 -10.10 -14.49 23.72
C LEU A 181 -10.60 -13.41 24.68
N GLY A 182 -9.77 -12.46 25.09
CA GLY A 182 -10.15 -11.40 26.06
C GLY A 182 -11.39 -10.64 25.60
N LYS A 183 -11.39 -10.12 24.38
CA LYS A 183 -12.53 -9.41 23.78
C LYS A 183 -13.73 -10.31 23.53
N ASN A 184 -13.46 -11.59 23.30
CA ASN A 184 -14.50 -12.58 23.06
C ASN A 184 -15.22 -12.99 24.36
N VAL A 185 -14.61 -12.90 25.55
CA VAL A 185 -15.28 -13.27 26.82
C VAL A 185 -16.56 -12.46 27.05
N ASP A 186 -16.48 -11.13 26.91
CA ASP A 186 -17.66 -10.27 27.10
C ASP A 186 -18.72 -10.51 26.02
N VAL A 187 -18.27 -10.79 24.79
CA VAL A 187 -19.16 -11.17 23.68
C VAL A 187 -19.88 -12.48 24.02
N PHE A 188 -19.18 -13.48 24.55
CA PHE A 188 -19.79 -14.78 24.86
C PHE A 188 -20.86 -14.62 25.93
N GLN A 189 -20.55 -13.88 27.00
CA GLN A 189 -21.51 -13.64 28.07
C GLN A 189 -22.72 -12.83 27.60
N ALA A 190 -22.51 -11.83 26.74
CA ALA A 190 -23.59 -11.06 26.16
C ALA A 190 -24.49 -11.88 25.24
N LEU A 191 -23.90 -12.72 24.38
CA LEU A 191 -24.65 -13.65 23.51
C LEU A 191 -25.45 -14.65 24.34
N ALA A 192 -24.85 -15.23 25.38
CA ALA A 192 -25.55 -16.15 26.28
C ALA A 192 -26.69 -15.47 27.04
N SER A 193 -26.47 -14.25 27.53
CA SER A 193 -27.51 -13.44 28.19
C SER A 193 -28.66 -13.09 27.25
N ALA A 194 -28.38 -12.95 25.95
CA ALA A 194 -29.37 -12.76 24.90
C ALA A 194 -29.99 -14.08 24.39
N ALA A 195 -29.70 -15.21 25.03
CA ALA A 195 -30.13 -16.55 24.64
C ALA A 195 -29.78 -16.94 23.19
N LEU A 196 -28.67 -16.42 22.67
CA LEU A 196 -28.15 -16.75 21.35
C LEU A 196 -27.18 -17.93 21.45
N PRO A 197 -27.51 -19.09 20.86
CA PRO A 197 -26.64 -20.26 20.94
C PRO A 197 -25.40 -20.03 20.07
N MET A 198 -24.24 -20.46 20.56
CA MET A 198 -22.96 -20.16 19.92
C MET A 198 -22.17 -21.43 19.57
N MET A 199 -21.51 -21.37 18.42
CA MET A 199 -20.55 -22.37 17.96
C MET A 199 -19.16 -21.74 17.84
N LEU A 200 -18.12 -22.48 18.23
CA LEU A 200 -16.74 -22.03 18.17
C LEU A 200 -15.97 -22.81 17.12
N GLU A 201 -15.20 -22.11 16.30
CA GLU A 201 -14.19 -22.73 15.44
C GLU A 201 -13.09 -23.40 16.27
N ASP A 202 -12.46 -24.44 15.75
CA ASP A 202 -11.53 -25.32 16.46
C ASP A 202 -10.42 -24.57 17.21
N THR A 203 -9.86 -23.52 16.62
CA THR A 203 -8.81 -22.70 17.24
C THR A 203 -9.36 -21.96 18.46
N VAL A 204 -10.57 -21.40 18.35
CA VAL A 204 -11.25 -20.71 19.46
C VAL A 204 -11.67 -21.71 20.54
N GLN A 205 -12.16 -22.88 20.14
CA GLN A 205 -12.53 -23.99 21.03
C GLN A 205 -11.33 -24.49 21.85
N GLN A 206 -10.18 -24.70 21.22
CA GLN A 206 -8.96 -25.12 21.92
C GLN A 206 -8.52 -24.08 22.95
N ARG A 207 -8.51 -22.80 22.56
CA ARG A 207 -8.11 -21.72 23.48
C ARG A 207 -9.09 -21.60 24.65
N THR A 208 -10.40 -21.67 24.42
CA THR A 208 -11.39 -21.59 25.52
C THR A 208 -11.26 -22.75 26.50
N GLN A 209 -10.93 -23.96 26.05
CA GLN A 209 -10.64 -25.09 26.93
C GLN A 209 -9.40 -24.85 27.80
N ILE A 210 -8.34 -24.26 27.24
CA ILE A 210 -7.11 -23.93 27.99
C ILE A 210 -7.42 -22.89 29.08
N TYR A 211 -8.17 -21.84 28.73
CA TYR A 211 -8.57 -20.79 29.68
C TYR A 211 -9.55 -21.35 30.73
N GLY A 212 -10.46 -22.25 30.34
CA GLY A 212 -11.40 -22.90 31.25
C GLY A 212 -10.72 -23.78 32.30
N ARG A 213 -9.65 -24.49 31.93
CA ARG A 213 -8.79 -25.23 32.88
C ARG A 213 -8.05 -24.32 33.85
N SER A 214 -7.95 -23.03 33.53
CA SER A 214 -7.25 -22.01 34.32
C SER A 214 -8.21 -21.16 35.19
N GLY A 215 -9.49 -21.54 35.28
CA GLY A 215 -10.48 -20.94 36.19
C GLY A 215 -11.48 -19.98 35.55
N LEU A 216 -11.38 -19.69 34.24
CA LEU A 216 -12.35 -18.85 33.55
C LEU A 216 -13.61 -19.62 33.14
N ALA A 217 -14.77 -19.17 33.61
CA ALA A 217 -16.05 -19.75 33.22
C ALA A 217 -16.51 -19.19 31.87
N PHE A 218 -16.74 -20.07 30.91
CA PHE A 218 -17.36 -19.72 29.62
C PHE A 218 -18.83 -20.19 29.60
N PRO A 219 -19.75 -19.41 29.02
CA PRO A 219 -21.13 -19.85 28.79
C PRO A 219 -21.20 -21.11 27.92
N GLN A 220 -22.36 -21.78 27.89
CA GLN A 220 -22.57 -22.97 27.06
C GLN A 220 -22.31 -22.67 25.58
N HIS A 221 -21.45 -23.47 24.96
CA HIS A 221 -21.05 -23.35 23.56
C HIS A 221 -20.78 -24.74 22.97
N HIS A 222 -20.81 -24.85 21.64
CA HIS A 222 -20.58 -26.10 20.91
C HIS A 222 -19.40 -25.95 19.92
N PRO A 223 -18.66 -27.03 19.61
CA PRO A 223 -17.70 -26.99 18.51
C PRO A 223 -18.44 -26.76 17.18
N LEU A 224 -17.77 -26.10 16.23
CA LEU A 224 -18.30 -25.87 14.89
C LEU A 224 -18.71 -27.20 14.24
N ASN A 225 -19.99 -27.29 13.86
CA ASN A 225 -20.51 -28.37 13.05
C ASN A 225 -21.31 -27.77 11.88
N ALA A 226 -20.78 -27.96 10.66
CA ALA A 226 -21.36 -27.38 9.45
C ALA A 226 -22.81 -27.83 9.17
N GLU A 227 -23.23 -29.00 9.65
CA GLU A 227 -24.60 -29.52 9.44
C GLU A 227 -25.62 -28.88 10.39
N SER A 228 -25.17 -28.30 11.52
CA SER A 228 -26.04 -27.74 12.56
C SER A 228 -25.76 -26.27 12.90
N VAL A 229 -24.88 -25.61 12.15
CA VAL A 229 -24.49 -24.21 12.36
C VAL A 229 -25.65 -23.22 12.15
N CYS A 230 -26.66 -23.59 11.36
CA CYS A 230 -27.85 -22.77 11.17
C CYS A 230 -28.53 -22.46 12.50
N GLY A 231 -28.91 -21.20 12.73
CA GLY A 231 -29.50 -20.76 14.00
C GLY A 231 -28.50 -20.44 15.11
N HIS A 232 -27.19 -20.62 14.87
CA HIS A 232 -26.12 -20.35 15.84
C HIS A 232 -25.27 -19.15 15.43
N VAL A 233 -24.67 -18.50 16.43
CA VAL A 233 -23.61 -17.50 16.22
C VAL A 233 -22.27 -18.22 16.16
N LEU A 234 -21.55 -18.07 15.04
CA LEU A 234 -20.24 -18.68 14.85
C LEU A 234 -19.13 -17.70 15.24
N ILE A 235 -18.21 -18.14 16.08
CA ILE A 235 -17.06 -17.32 16.53
C ILE A 235 -15.77 -17.91 15.98
N CYS A 236 -15.00 -17.08 15.29
CA CYS A 236 -13.84 -17.48 14.50
C CYS A 236 -12.65 -16.52 14.70
N PRO A 237 -11.41 -16.99 14.46
CA PRO A 237 -10.26 -16.10 14.35
C PRO A 237 -10.40 -15.20 13.10
N THR A 238 -9.70 -14.07 13.04
CA THR A 238 -9.80 -13.14 11.89
C THR A 238 -9.23 -13.75 10.60
N SER A 239 -8.28 -14.68 10.73
CA SER A 239 -7.73 -15.49 9.62
C SER A 239 -8.78 -16.38 8.95
N PHE A 240 -9.90 -16.65 9.61
CA PHE A 240 -10.94 -17.54 9.09
C PHE A 240 -11.56 -17.03 7.79
N THR A 241 -11.59 -15.71 7.56
CA THR A 241 -12.09 -15.06 6.32
C THR A 241 -11.38 -15.51 5.05
N ALA A 242 -10.14 -16.02 5.17
CA ALA A 242 -9.36 -16.53 4.06
C ALA A 242 -9.58 -18.04 3.79
N SER A 243 -10.32 -18.74 4.64
CA SER A 243 -10.47 -20.20 4.58
C SER A 243 -11.55 -20.66 3.60
N THR A 244 -11.34 -21.81 2.97
CA THR A 244 -12.34 -22.49 2.12
C THR A 244 -13.57 -22.96 2.90
N HIS A 245 -13.47 -23.11 4.22
CA HIS A 245 -14.52 -23.63 5.09
C HIS A 245 -15.74 -22.70 5.19
N ILE A 246 -15.54 -21.37 5.14
CA ILE A 246 -16.63 -20.38 5.16
C ILE A 246 -17.58 -20.54 3.96
N LYS A 247 -17.07 -20.93 2.80
CA LYS A 247 -17.82 -20.95 1.54
C LYS A 247 -18.91 -22.03 1.49
N ASN A 248 -18.83 -23.02 2.38
CA ASN A 248 -19.76 -24.15 2.44
C ASN A 248 -20.85 -24.00 3.50
N LEU A 249 -20.83 -22.91 4.31
CA LEU A 249 -21.76 -22.72 5.42
C LEU A 249 -23.12 -22.11 5.00
N GLY A 250 -23.31 -21.72 3.73
CA GLY A 250 -24.57 -21.14 3.24
C GLY A 250 -24.57 -19.61 3.23
N LYS A 251 -25.71 -18.98 3.56
CA LYS A 251 -25.81 -17.51 3.67
C LYS A 251 -25.20 -17.05 4.99
N ILE A 252 -24.19 -16.21 4.92
CA ILE A 252 -23.42 -15.75 6.07
C ILE A 252 -23.38 -14.23 6.09
N ARG A 253 -23.21 -13.67 7.29
CA ARG A 253 -22.87 -12.26 7.48
C ARG A 253 -21.77 -12.16 8.51
N THR A 254 -20.73 -11.41 8.20
CA THR A 254 -19.47 -11.38 8.93
C THR A 254 -19.28 -10.05 9.66
N ALA A 255 -18.88 -10.11 10.92
CA ALA A 255 -18.55 -8.94 11.74
C ALA A 255 -17.12 -9.03 12.28
N LEU A 256 -16.29 -8.04 11.96
CA LEU A 256 -14.93 -7.91 12.47
C LEU A 256 -14.92 -7.23 13.83
N LEU A 257 -14.28 -7.85 14.83
CA LEU A 257 -14.09 -7.29 16.17
C LEU A 257 -12.65 -6.79 16.33
N SER A 258 -12.41 -5.49 16.12
CA SER A 258 -11.06 -4.91 16.19
C SER A 258 -11.09 -3.44 16.60
N GLY A 259 -10.13 -2.99 17.41
CA GLY A 259 -9.96 -1.56 17.73
C GLY A 259 -9.66 -0.69 16.49
N SER A 260 -9.15 -1.27 15.40
CA SER A 260 -8.98 -0.56 14.13
C SER A 260 -10.30 -0.24 13.41
N ALA A 261 -11.44 -0.76 13.86
CA ALA A 261 -12.75 -0.55 13.23
C ALA A 261 -13.28 0.90 13.32
N LEU A 262 -12.62 1.79 14.08
CA LEU A 262 -12.87 3.23 14.01
C LEU A 262 -12.38 3.87 12.71
N ASP A 263 -11.50 3.21 11.96
CA ASP A 263 -11.15 3.57 10.59
C ASP A 263 -12.20 2.97 9.62
N PRO A 264 -12.96 3.79 8.87
CA PRO A 264 -13.99 3.32 7.93
C PRO A 264 -13.47 2.36 6.86
N GLU A 265 -12.17 2.35 6.57
CA GLU A 265 -11.57 1.41 5.62
C GLU A 265 -11.32 0.01 6.20
N SER A 266 -11.42 -0.19 7.51
CA SER A 266 -11.02 -1.45 8.17
C SER A 266 -11.93 -2.64 7.85
N SER A 267 -13.23 -2.44 7.63
CA SER A 267 -14.15 -3.51 7.18
C SER A 267 -13.83 -3.99 5.76
N HIS A 268 -13.45 -3.06 4.87
CA HIS A 268 -13.06 -3.34 3.50
C HIS A 268 -11.72 -4.07 3.38
N ARG A 269 -10.81 -3.92 4.36
CA ARG A 269 -9.48 -4.56 4.36
C ARG A 269 -9.52 -6.08 4.61
N LEU A 270 -10.55 -6.58 5.27
CA LEU A 270 -10.72 -8.01 5.60
C LEU A 270 -11.99 -8.65 5.00
N ASN A 271 -12.65 -7.98 4.04
CA ASN A 271 -13.92 -8.43 3.43
C ASN A 271 -15.01 -8.78 4.48
N ALA A 272 -15.07 -8.06 5.60
CA ALA A 272 -16.15 -8.23 6.56
C ALA A 272 -17.34 -7.31 6.20
N ASP A 273 -18.57 -7.78 6.44
CA ASP A 273 -19.79 -7.01 6.14
C ASP A 273 -19.96 -5.82 7.10
N VAL A 274 -19.56 -6.01 8.36
CA VAL A 274 -19.60 -4.98 9.42
C VAL A 274 -18.31 -5.05 10.25
N ALA A 275 -17.91 -3.95 10.89
CA ALA A 275 -16.81 -3.93 11.84
C ALA A 275 -17.20 -3.18 13.13
N PHE A 276 -16.80 -3.71 14.29
CA PHE A 276 -17.07 -3.16 15.61
C PHE A 276 -15.76 -2.81 16.33
N PRO A 277 -15.64 -1.59 16.91
CA PRO A 277 -14.44 -1.12 17.58
C PRO A 277 -14.27 -1.75 18.97
N LEU A 278 -14.03 -3.06 18.99
CA LEU A 278 -13.79 -3.85 20.20
C LEU A 278 -12.33 -4.29 20.24
N SER A 279 -11.62 -3.90 21.30
CA SER A 279 -10.21 -4.24 21.50
C SER A 279 -9.89 -4.53 22.96
N ASP A 280 -8.84 -5.32 23.16
CA ASP A 280 -8.27 -5.62 24.47
C ASP A 280 -7.15 -4.65 24.85
N HIS A 281 -6.54 -3.94 23.88
CA HIS A 281 -5.53 -2.94 24.23
C HIS A 281 -6.16 -1.64 24.73
N ALA A 282 -5.41 -0.92 25.56
CA ALA A 282 -5.73 0.43 26.01
C ALA A 282 -6.01 1.36 24.82
N ASP A 283 -7.10 2.12 24.94
CA ASP A 283 -7.44 3.18 24.00
C ASP A 283 -6.59 4.44 24.29
N PHE A 284 -6.73 5.47 23.46
CA PHE A 284 -5.95 6.70 23.64
C PHE A 284 -6.18 7.38 25.01
N SER A 285 -7.38 7.31 25.56
CA SER A 285 -7.72 7.91 26.85
C SER A 285 -7.09 7.12 28.01
N GLU A 286 -7.13 5.80 27.94
CA GLU A 286 -6.52 4.89 28.91
C GLU A 286 -5.00 4.97 28.91
N LEU A 287 -4.37 5.16 27.75
CA LEU A 287 -2.93 5.42 27.65
C LEU A 287 -2.54 6.71 28.39
N LEU A 288 -3.33 7.77 28.26
CA LEU A 288 -3.10 9.02 29.00
C LEU A 288 -3.32 8.82 30.51
N GLN A 289 -4.36 8.07 30.89
CA GLN A 289 -4.65 7.74 32.28
C GLN A 289 -3.50 6.95 32.92
N MET A 290 -2.90 5.99 32.20
CA MET A 290 -1.72 5.24 32.65
C MET A 290 -0.56 6.17 32.98
N VAL A 291 -0.22 7.09 32.06
CA VAL A 291 0.86 8.06 32.29
C VAL A 291 0.57 8.96 33.49
N GLN A 292 -0.69 9.40 33.65
CA GLN A 292 -1.11 10.22 34.79
C GLN A 292 -1.03 9.48 36.13
N GLN A 293 -1.45 8.22 36.19
CA GLN A 293 -1.44 7.42 37.43
C GLN A 293 -0.02 7.03 37.85
N VAL A 294 0.84 6.69 36.89
CA VAL A 294 2.25 6.36 37.16
C VAL A 294 3.06 7.61 37.54
N ASN A 295 2.69 8.77 36.99
CA ASN A 295 3.37 10.06 37.15
C ASN A 295 4.91 9.97 36.96
N PRO A 296 5.38 9.50 35.80
CA PRO A 296 6.80 9.23 35.58
C PRO A 296 7.60 10.50 35.27
N LYS A 297 8.90 10.46 35.61
CA LYS A 297 9.86 11.49 35.18
C LYS A 297 10.25 11.32 33.70
N LYS A 298 10.26 10.09 33.21
CA LYS A 298 10.60 9.73 31.83
C LYS A 298 9.61 8.71 31.27
N VAL A 299 9.10 8.94 30.07
CA VAL A 299 8.24 7.99 29.34
C VAL A 299 8.95 7.50 28.08
N TYR A 300 8.94 6.19 27.90
CA TYR A 300 9.32 5.51 26.66
C TYR A 300 8.09 4.87 26.05
N THR A 301 7.82 5.18 24.78
CA THR A 301 6.70 4.58 24.05
C THR A 301 7.22 3.56 23.06
N ILE A 302 6.57 2.40 22.97
CA ILE A 302 6.92 1.32 22.03
C ILE A 302 5.68 0.82 21.29
N HIS A 303 5.89 0.19 20.14
CA HIS A 303 4.86 -0.38 19.27
C HIS A 303 3.76 0.59 18.79
N GLY A 304 3.07 0.23 17.70
CA GLY A 304 2.00 1.03 17.10
C GLY A 304 2.38 2.48 16.81
N PHE A 305 1.66 3.41 17.43
CA PHE A 305 1.81 4.87 17.24
C PHE A 305 2.74 5.51 18.28
N ALA A 306 3.84 4.85 18.62
CA ALA A 306 4.82 5.30 19.62
C ALA A 306 5.28 6.76 19.42
N ALA A 307 5.71 7.12 18.21
CA ALA A 307 6.19 8.48 17.94
C ALA A 307 5.08 9.54 18.11
N ASP A 308 3.86 9.23 17.67
CA ASP A 308 2.71 10.14 17.77
C ASP A 308 2.29 10.34 19.23
N PHE A 309 2.23 9.25 20.01
CA PHE A 309 1.86 9.33 21.43
C PHE A 309 2.94 10.04 22.25
N ALA A 310 4.23 9.75 22.01
CA ALA A 310 5.32 10.48 22.64
C ALA A 310 5.29 11.98 22.29
N SER A 311 4.91 12.35 21.07
CA SER A 311 4.70 13.77 20.70
C SER A 311 3.59 14.41 21.51
N THR A 312 2.46 13.72 21.63
CA THR A 312 1.32 14.17 22.44
C THR A 312 1.74 14.38 23.90
N LEU A 313 2.49 13.44 24.49
CA LEU A 313 2.97 13.55 25.87
C LEU A 313 3.94 14.73 26.06
N ARG A 314 4.82 15.01 25.10
CA ARG A 314 5.71 16.18 25.13
C ARG A 314 4.92 17.49 25.07
N GLU A 315 3.87 17.55 24.26
CA GLU A 315 2.95 18.70 24.22
C GLU A 315 2.23 18.90 25.57
N MET A 316 1.98 17.81 26.31
CA MET A 316 1.43 17.84 27.66
C MET A 316 2.47 18.09 28.77
N GLY A 317 3.74 18.29 28.42
CA GLY A 317 4.82 18.63 29.35
C GLY A 317 5.58 17.44 29.96
N TYR A 318 5.34 16.20 29.50
CA TYR A 318 6.11 15.04 29.93
C TYR A 318 7.41 14.89 29.14
N ASP A 319 8.48 14.40 29.78
CA ASP A 319 9.68 13.96 29.06
C ASP A 319 9.43 12.58 28.44
N ALA A 320 8.98 12.56 27.18
CA ALA A 320 8.58 11.34 26.48
C ALA A 320 9.36 11.14 25.17
N GLN A 321 9.81 9.91 24.91
CA GLN A 321 10.48 9.56 23.65
C GLN A 321 10.10 8.16 23.15
N PRO A 322 9.98 7.97 21.82
CA PRO A 322 9.77 6.64 21.26
C PRO A 322 11.06 5.83 21.28
N LEU A 323 10.98 4.62 21.84
CA LEU A 323 12.08 3.67 21.93
C LEU A 323 12.11 2.83 20.65
N SER A 324 12.50 3.45 19.54
CA SER A 324 12.65 2.82 18.22
C SER A 324 14.13 2.75 17.81
N GLU A 325 14.53 1.73 17.05
CA GLU A 325 15.92 1.53 16.57
C GLU A 325 16.64 2.82 16.09
N PRO A 326 16.03 3.73 15.30
CA PRO A 326 16.74 4.95 14.84
C PRO A 326 17.02 6.01 15.93
N ASN A 327 16.40 5.96 17.12
CA ASN A 327 16.54 7.00 18.15
C ASN A 327 17.53 6.65 19.26
N GLN A 328 18.04 5.42 19.30
CA GLN A 328 18.99 4.98 20.34
C GLN A 328 20.41 5.50 20.13
N LEU A 329 20.74 5.93 18.91
CA LEU A 329 22.03 6.55 18.57
C LEU A 329 22.17 8.02 19.01
N ASN A 330 21.13 8.64 19.59
CA ASN A 330 21.14 10.06 19.98
C ASN A 330 21.21 10.32 21.50
N LEU A 331 21.37 9.29 22.34
CA LEU A 331 21.56 9.46 23.79
C LEU A 331 22.99 9.88 24.11
N GLY A 332 23.39 11.08 23.68
CA GLY A 332 24.74 11.59 23.90
C GLY A 332 25.00 13.07 23.58
N ILE A 333 23.97 13.88 23.32
CA ILE A 333 24.17 15.32 23.04
C ILE A 333 23.16 16.14 23.84
N GLN A 334 23.65 16.84 24.88
CA GLN A 334 22.90 17.91 25.54
C GLN A 334 22.75 19.08 24.56
N ILE A 335 21.55 19.26 24.01
CA ILE A 335 21.19 20.46 23.27
C ILE A 335 20.58 21.45 24.28
N ILE A 336 21.28 22.55 24.52
CA ILE A 336 20.83 23.68 25.33
C ILE A 336 19.61 24.32 24.64
N PRO A 337 18.47 24.55 25.32
CA PRO A 337 17.30 25.17 24.69
C PRO A 337 17.58 26.64 24.39
N THR A 338 17.63 27.01 23.11
CA THR A 338 17.58 28.41 22.68
C THR A 338 16.16 28.96 22.90
N GLN A 339 16.08 30.04 23.66
CA GLN A 339 14.84 30.73 24.01
C GLN A 339 14.11 31.27 22.75
N PRO A 340 12.76 31.28 22.76
CA PRO A 340 11.98 31.88 21.68
C PRO A 340 12.07 33.41 21.76
N ASN A 341 12.66 34.02 20.73
CA ASN A 341 12.72 35.46 20.59
C ASN A 341 11.31 36.07 20.52
N ARG A 342 11.02 36.94 21.48
CA ARG A 342 9.85 37.82 21.53
C ARG A 342 9.78 38.65 20.25
N ARG A 343 8.64 38.59 19.56
CA ARG A 343 8.28 39.58 18.55
C ARG A 343 7.94 40.90 19.24
N THR A 344 8.71 41.94 18.96
CA THR A 344 8.33 43.34 19.18
C THR A 344 7.60 43.88 17.94
N PRO A 345 6.65 44.83 18.11
CA PRO A 345 5.81 45.33 17.03
C PRO A 345 6.50 46.51 16.31
N LEU A 346 6.59 46.45 14.98
CA LEU A 346 7.01 47.58 14.16
C LEU A 346 5.79 48.19 13.46
N GLU A 347 5.40 49.32 14.04
CA GLU A 347 5.00 50.60 13.45
C GLU A 347 4.33 50.63 12.06
N GLN A 348 3.15 51.23 12.10
CA GLN A 348 2.38 51.77 10.99
C GLN A 348 3.08 52.99 10.39
N SER A 349 3.41 52.94 9.10
CA SER A 349 3.49 54.14 8.26
C SER A 349 3.44 53.78 6.77
N ALA A 350 2.29 53.98 6.13
CA ALA A 350 2.19 54.38 4.73
C ALA A 350 0.75 54.83 4.42
N THR A 351 0.60 56.13 4.21
CA THR A 351 -0.59 56.80 3.67
C THR A 351 -0.94 56.32 2.25
N PRO A 352 -2.21 56.48 1.82
CA PRO A 352 -2.73 55.89 0.59
C PRO A 352 -2.40 56.76 -0.62
N GLN A 353 -1.93 56.14 -1.70
CA GLN A 353 -1.99 56.74 -3.02
C GLN A 353 -2.95 55.93 -3.89
N ASN A 354 -4.15 56.49 -4.05
CA ASN A 354 -4.98 56.23 -5.22
C ASN A 354 -4.24 56.73 -6.46
N SER A 355 -4.10 55.86 -7.44
CA SER A 355 -4.04 56.27 -8.85
C SER A 355 -4.94 55.34 -9.64
N ASP A 356 -6.06 55.91 -10.08
CA ASP A 356 -6.92 55.37 -11.11
C ASP A 356 -6.11 55.02 -12.37
N SER A 357 -6.12 53.74 -12.73
CA SER A 357 -6.01 53.31 -14.12
C SER A 357 -6.91 52.10 -14.32
N ASN A 358 -8.08 52.37 -14.87
CA ASN A 358 -9.18 51.45 -15.10
C ASN A 358 -8.87 50.54 -16.32
N VAL A 359 -7.99 49.57 -16.12
CA VAL A 359 -7.84 48.37 -16.96
C VAL A 359 -7.93 47.18 -16.00
N PRO A 360 -8.87 46.24 -16.16
CA PRO A 360 -8.92 45.08 -15.28
C PRO A 360 -7.61 44.30 -15.43
N SER A 361 -6.77 44.31 -14.39
CA SER A 361 -5.57 43.49 -14.33
C SER A 361 -6.03 42.02 -14.33
N VAL A 362 -5.91 41.36 -15.48
CA VAL A 362 -6.21 39.92 -15.62
C VAL A 362 -5.44 39.17 -14.54
N THR A 363 -6.15 38.44 -13.69
CA THR A 363 -5.50 37.73 -12.59
C THR A 363 -4.69 36.55 -13.11
N SER A 364 -3.70 36.07 -12.36
CA SER A 364 -2.82 34.99 -12.80
C SER A 364 -3.55 33.66 -13.07
N PHE A 365 -4.62 33.34 -12.32
CA PHE A 365 -5.41 32.12 -12.59
C PHE A 365 -6.40 32.32 -13.74
N GLU A 366 -6.89 33.54 -13.96
CA GLU A 366 -7.67 33.84 -15.15
C GLU A 366 -6.87 33.60 -16.43
N MET A 367 -5.59 34.02 -16.46
CA MET A 367 -4.70 33.70 -17.57
C MET A 367 -4.56 32.18 -17.76
N PHE A 368 -4.34 31.42 -16.68
CA PHE A 368 -4.28 29.95 -16.72
C PHE A 368 -5.56 29.34 -17.33
N VAL A 369 -6.73 29.78 -16.88
CA VAL A 369 -8.05 29.31 -17.33
C VAL A 369 -8.29 29.65 -18.81
N ARG A 370 -7.93 30.86 -19.24
CA ARG A 370 -8.00 31.28 -20.65
C ARG A 370 -7.09 30.43 -21.52
N THR A 371 -5.85 30.18 -21.08
CA THR A 371 -4.90 29.28 -21.76
C THR A 371 -5.45 27.86 -21.86
N CYS A 372 -6.01 27.29 -20.79
CA CYS A 372 -6.66 25.97 -20.85
C CYS A 372 -7.79 25.93 -21.89
N THR A 373 -8.59 26.99 -21.95
CA THR A 373 -9.71 27.11 -22.90
C THR A 373 -9.20 27.17 -24.34
N GLN A 374 -8.21 28.01 -24.65
CA GLN A 374 -7.58 28.09 -25.97
C GLN A 374 -7.00 26.75 -26.43
N ILE A 375 -6.31 26.05 -25.54
CA ILE A 375 -5.71 24.73 -25.81
C ILE A 375 -6.79 23.67 -26.08
N SER A 376 -7.94 23.76 -25.41
CA SER A 376 -9.05 22.81 -25.58
C SER A 376 -9.72 22.90 -26.95
N VAL A 377 -9.66 24.06 -27.61
CA VAL A 377 -10.31 24.31 -28.91
C VAL A 377 -9.49 23.73 -30.07
N THR A 378 -8.16 23.73 -29.98
CA THR A 378 -7.31 23.20 -31.06
C THR A 378 -7.08 21.69 -30.95
N THR A 379 -6.98 21.02 -32.08
CA THR A 379 -6.58 19.61 -32.18
C THR A 379 -5.11 19.45 -32.59
N LYS A 380 -4.44 20.52 -33.02
CA LYS A 380 -3.06 20.48 -33.54
C LYS A 380 -2.06 20.49 -32.38
N LYS A 381 -1.19 19.48 -32.35
CA LYS A 381 -0.13 19.36 -31.33
C LYS A 381 0.77 20.60 -31.28
N SER A 382 1.25 21.07 -32.43
CA SER A 382 2.18 22.20 -32.52
C SER A 382 1.61 23.50 -31.95
N GLU A 383 0.32 23.75 -32.19
CA GLU A 383 -0.40 24.93 -31.71
C GLU A 383 -0.61 24.89 -30.19
N LYS A 384 -0.97 23.72 -29.64
CA LYS A 384 -1.04 23.54 -28.17
C LYS A 384 0.29 23.85 -27.49
N THR A 385 1.37 23.30 -28.04
CA THR A 385 2.72 23.54 -27.54
C THR A 385 3.08 25.03 -27.61
N GLN A 386 2.66 25.74 -28.67
CA GLN A 386 2.92 27.17 -28.81
C GLN A 386 2.15 28.00 -27.77
N ILE A 387 0.84 27.80 -27.67
CA ILE A 387 -0.02 28.52 -26.71
C ILE A 387 0.50 28.35 -25.28
N LEU A 388 0.90 27.13 -24.92
CA LEU A 388 1.43 26.86 -23.58
C LEU A 388 2.83 27.47 -23.37
N ALA A 389 3.69 27.46 -24.39
CA ALA A 389 5.01 28.08 -24.32
C ALA A 389 4.92 29.61 -24.13
N ASP A 390 4.05 30.27 -24.89
CA ASP A 390 3.82 31.73 -24.80
C ASP A 390 3.31 32.11 -23.41
N TYR A 391 2.45 31.27 -22.81
CA TYR A 391 1.99 31.44 -21.44
C TYR A 391 3.12 31.26 -20.41
N PHE A 392 3.96 30.24 -20.53
CA PHE A 392 5.07 30.01 -19.60
C PHE A 392 6.12 31.13 -19.59
N GLN A 393 6.37 31.78 -20.73
CA GLN A 393 7.30 32.91 -20.82
C GLN A 393 6.87 34.13 -19.99
N GLN A 394 5.58 34.25 -19.70
CA GLN A 394 5.01 35.40 -18.99
C GLN A 394 4.99 35.23 -17.45
N LEU A 395 5.35 34.04 -16.94
CA LEU A 395 5.22 33.73 -15.52
C LEU A 395 6.53 33.91 -14.73
N PRO A 396 6.46 34.45 -13.49
CA PRO A 396 7.57 34.36 -12.55
C PRO A 396 7.78 32.91 -12.09
N SER A 397 8.99 32.57 -11.65
CA SER A 397 9.43 31.19 -11.37
C SER A 397 8.49 30.40 -10.43
N GLU A 398 8.01 31.04 -9.36
CA GLU A 398 7.08 30.40 -8.40
C GLU A 398 5.75 30.00 -9.05
N GLN A 399 5.16 30.92 -9.81
CA GLN A 399 3.90 30.68 -10.52
C GLN A 399 4.06 29.70 -11.69
N LEU A 400 5.21 29.76 -12.38
CA LEU A 400 5.58 28.82 -13.44
C LEU A 400 5.60 27.39 -12.91
N SER A 401 6.20 27.16 -11.74
CA SER A 401 6.28 25.83 -11.12
C SER A 401 4.89 25.24 -10.86
N HIS A 402 3.99 26.03 -10.26
CA HIS A 402 2.61 25.62 -10.01
C HIS A 402 1.84 25.37 -11.30
N ALA A 403 1.90 26.29 -12.25
CA ALA A 403 1.16 26.17 -13.50
C ALA A 403 1.63 24.96 -14.33
N ALA A 404 2.95 24.76 -14.44
CA ALA A 404 3.52 23.59 -15.15
C ALA A 404 3.02 22.28 -14.54
N THR A 405 2.94 22.19 -13.20
CA THR A 405 2.36 21.04 -12.51
C THR A 405 0.89 20.85 -12.88
N TRP A 406 0.07 21.91 -12.80
CA TRP A 406 -1.36 21.79 -13.05
C TRP A 406 -1.72 21.50 -14.50
N PHE A 407 -0.91 21.93 -15.47
CA PHE A 407 -1.06 21.55 -16.87
C PHE A 407 -0.81 20.05 -17.14
N THR A 408 -0.19 19.32 -16.20
CA THR A 408 -0.15 17.85 -16.24
C THR A 408 -1.45 17.20 -15.74
N GLY A 409 -2.35 17.98 -15.13
CA GLY A 409 -3.65 17.53 -14.65
C GLY A 409 -3.75 17.30 -13.14
N THR A 410 -2.64 17.43 -12.38
CA THR A 410 -2.60 17.10 -10.95
C THR A 410 -2.37 18.33 -10.08
N PRO A 411 -2.87 18.34 -8.82
CA PRO A 411 -2.69 19.46 -7.89
C PRO A 411 -1.27 19.53 -7.31
N PHE A 412 -0.60 18.37 -7.21
CA PHE A 412 0.76 18.20 -6.72
C PHE A 412 1.60 17.39 -7.71
N VAL A 413 2.92 17.55 -7.60
CA VAL A 413 3.89 16.75 -8.34
C VAL A 413 3.88 15.30 -7.85
N SER A 414 4.08 14.36 -8.77
CA SER A 414 3.98 12.92 -8.50
C SER A 414 5.02 12.43 -7.50
N SER A 415 6.22 13.03 -7.50
CA SER A 415 7.32 12.70 -6.57
C SER A 415 7.01 12.96 -5.10
N GLN A 416 6.12 13.91 -4.79
CA GLN A 416 5.79 14.25 -3.40
C GLN A 416 4.82 13.24 -2.75
N ASN A 417 4.22 12.33 -3.53
CA ASN A 417 3.22 11.35 -3.08
C ASN A 417 2.08 11.97 -2.24
N ARG A 418 1.80 13.27 -2.46
CA ARG A 418 0.72 14.01 -1.80
C ARG A 418 -0.58 13.78 -2.54
N THR A 419 -1.63 13.45 -1.79
CA THR A 419 -2.98 13.33 -2.32
C THR A 419 -3.92 14.25 -1.56
N LEU A 420 -4.88 14.83 -2.26
CA LEU A 420 -5.91 15.64 -1.62
C LEU A 420 -6.91 14.78 -0.84
N GLN A 421 -6.96 13.45 -1.08
CA GLN A 421 -7.92 12.52 -0.50
C GLN A 421 -9.36 13.09 -0.52
N LEU A 422 -9.76 13.58 -1.69
CA LEU A 422 -11.09 14.15 -1.92
C LEU A 422 -11.92 13.12 -2.68
N GLY A 423 -12.93 12.57 -2.01
CA GLY A 423 -13.97 11.78 -2.67
C GLY A 423 -14.88 12.70 -3.49
N TRP A 424 -15.39 12.19 -4.62
CA TRP A 424 -16.29 12.95 -5.50
C TRP A 424 -17.54 13.45 -4.76
N ALA A 425 -18.00 12.72 -3.73
CA ALA A 425 -19.13 13.12 -2.89
C ALA A 425 -18.90 14.47 -2.21
N ILE A 426 -17.69 14.74 -1.71
CA ILE A 426 -17.37 16.01 -1.04
C ILE A 426 -17.43 17.18 -2.05
N ILE A 427 -16.95 16.96 -3.27
CA ILE A 427 -17.00 17.95 -4.35
C ILE A 427 -18.44 18.19 -4.77
N ARG A 428 -19.24 17.13 -4.98
CA ARG A 428 -20.68 17.22 -5.27
C ARG A 428 -21.39 18.03 -4.18
N ASP A 429 -21.21 17.67 -2.92
CA ASP A 429 -21.93 18.28 -1.80
C ASP A 429 -21.53 19.76 -1.64
N ALA A 430 -20.28 20.12 -1.92
CA ALA A 430 -19.85 21.51 -1.99
C ALA A 430 -20.48 22.26 -3.17
N LEU A 431 -20.54 21.67 -4.37
CA LEU A 431 -21.19 22.27 -5.53
C LEU A 431 -22.71 22.42 -5.33
N CYS A 432 -23.38 21.42 -4.75
CA CYS A 432 -24.81 21.46 -4.46
C CYS A 432 -25.14 22.55 -3.43
N PHE A 433 -24.35 22.61 -2.34
CA PHE A 433 -24.48 23.66 -1.34
C PHE A 433 -24.30 25.05 -1.94
N VAL A 434 -23.28 25.23 -2.77
CA VAL A 434 -22.92 26.52 -3.32
C VAL A 434 -23.88 26.92 -4.46
N GLY A 435 -24.29 25.99 -5.31
CA GLY A 435 -25.24 26.22 -6.40
C GLY A 435 -26.71 26.21 -5.99
N GLU A 436 -27.00 26.00 -4.71
CA GLU A 436 -28.37 25.92 -4.16
C GLU A 436 -29.26 24.89 -4.87
N ILE A 437 -28.69 23.72 -5.21
CA ILE A 437 -29.40 22.61 -5.87
C ILE A 437 -29.37 21.35 -5.02
N ASP A 438 -30.34 20.45 -5.24
CA ASP A 438 -30.39 19.14 -4.60
C ASP A 438 -29.61 18.05 -5.38
N HIS A 439 -29.52 16.86 -4.78
CA HIS A 439 -28.80 15.72 -5.39
C HIS A 439 -29.48 15.16 -6.65
N SER A 440 -30.79 15.34 -6.79
CA SER A 440 -31.54 14.88 -7.96
C SER A 440 -31.22 15.76 -9.17
N GLN A 441 -31.25 17.08 -8.97
CA GLN A 441 -30.84 18.08 -9.96
C GLN A 441 -29.37 17.89 -10.35
N PHE A 442 -28.49 17.67 -9.38
CA PHE A 442 -27.09 17.32 -9.67
C PHE A 442 -26.98 16.06 -10.53
N GLY A 443 -27.76 15.02 -10.22
CA GLY A 443 -27.80 13.77 -10.99
C GLY A 443 -28.16 14.00 -12.46
N GLN A 444 -29.14 14.86 -12.74
CA GLN A 444 -29.55 15.23 -14.10
C GLN A 444 -28.44 15.98 -14.85
N ILE A 445 -27.81 16.96 -14.22
CA ILE A 445 -26.68 17.72 -14.78
C ILE A 445 -25.49 16.78 -15.04
N TYR A 446 -25.23 15.85 -14.12
CA TYR A 446 -24.17 14.86 -14.27
C TYR A 446 -24.43 13.89 -15.42
N LEU A 447 -25.67 13.43 -15.61
CA LEU A 447 -26.02 12.59 -16.76
C LEU A 447 -25.82 13.31 -18.10
N LYS A 448 -26.12 14.61 -18.15
CA LYS A 448 -25.94 15.45 -19.34
C LYS A 448 -24.46 15.60 -19.74
N HIS A 449 -23.58 15.89 -18.78
CA HIS A 449 -22.18 16.22 -19.07
C HIS A 449 -21.19 15.07 -18.87
N SER A 450 -21.50 14.14 -17.96
CA SER A 450 -20.63 13.04 -17.54
C SER A 450 -19.22 13.50 -17.09
N GLU A 451 -19.10 14.75 -16.64
CA GLU A 451 -17.85 15.37 -16.20
C GLU A 451 -18.09 16.44 -15.14
N LEU A 452 -17.44 16.29 -13.98
CA LEU A 452 -17.63 17.18 -12.83
C LEU A 452 -17.23 18.64 -13.09
N GLY A 453 -16.22 18.89 -13.95
CA GLY A 453 -15.83 20.24 -14.31
C GLY A 453 -16.91 20.99 -15.10
N GLU A 454 -17.57 20.32 -16.04
CA GLU A 454 -18.71 20.89 -16.79
C GLU A 454 -19.94 21.03 -15.89
N CYS A 455 -20.16 20.09 -14.98
CA CYS A 455 -21.20 20.21 -13.96
C CYS A 455 -20.97 21.46 -13.10
N ALA A 456 -19.75 21.70 -12.64
CA ALA A 456 -19.41 22.89 -11.86
C ALA A 456 -19.66 24.19 -12.64
N LEU A 457 -19.35 24.21 -13.93
CA LEU A 457 -19.65 25.35 -14.81
C LEU A 457 -21.16 25.61 -14.86
N GLU A 458 -21.97 24.60 -15.17
CA GLU A 458 -23.42 24.76 -15.29
C GLU A 458 -24.06 25.14 -13.95
N ILE A 459 -23.74 24.43 -12.87
CA ILE A 459 -24.29 24.65 -11.53
C ILE A 459 -24.02 26.07 -11.05
N LEU A 460 -22.77 26.53 -11.17
CA LEU A 460 -22.40 27.86 -10.67
C LEU A 460 -22.81 29.00 -11.60
N SER A 461 -23.15 28.70 -12.87
CA SER A 461 -23.73 29.68 -13.79
C SER A 461 -25.21 29.97 -13.48
N ILE A 462 -25.90 29.07 -12.77
CA ILE A 462 -27.30 29.27 -12.35
C ILE A 462 -27.39 30.40 -11.32
N THR A 463 -26.48 30.41 -10.34
CA THR A 463 -26.36 31.49 -9.35
C THR A 463 -25.55 32.65 -9.95
N MET A 464 -26.15 33.80 -10.24
CA MET A 464 -25.40 34.97 -10.72
C MET A 464 -24.34 35.40 -9.68
N ARG A 465 -23.07 35.38 -10.06
CA ARG A 465 -21.93 35.71 -9.18
C ARG A 465 -21.01 36.75 -9.83
N PRO A 466 -20.37 37.61 -9.03
CA PRO A 466 -19.31 38.47 -9.54
C PRO A 466 -18.16 37.62 -10.12
N GLU A 467 -17.66 37.99 -11.30
CA GLU A 467 -16.48 37.35 -11.87
C GLU A 467 -15.26 37.68 -11.01
N GLN A 468 -14.86 36.72 -10.18
CA GLN A 468 -13.61 36.77 -9.43
C GLN A 468 -12.77 35.56 -9.79
N PHE A 469 -11.49 35.80 -10.04
CA PHE A 469 -10.51 34.77 -10.31
C PHE A 469 -9.42 34.87 -9.23
N PRO A 470 -9.19 33.80 -8.44
CA PRO A 470 -8.12 33.80 -7.44
C PRO A 470 -6.74 33.88 -8.10
N SER A 471 -5.68 34.17 -7.33
CA SER A 471 -4.31 34.05 -7.85
C SER A 471 -3.86 32.58 -7.93
N LEU A 472 -2.80 32.30 -8.68
CA LEU A 472 -2.18 30.96 -8.72
C LEU A 472 -1.69 30.58 -7.31
N THR A 473 -1.03 31.50 -6.61
CA THR A 473 -0.59 31.30 -5.22
C THR A 473 -1.75 30.93 -4.31
N ARG A 474 -2.91 31.60 -4.46
CA ARG A 474 -4.09 31.31 -3.64
C ARG A 474 -4.67 29.91 -3.88
N ILE A 475 -4.67 29.44 -5.14
CA ILE A 475 -5.07 28.07 -5.46
C ILE A 475 -4.07 27.05 -4.90
N HIS A 476 -2.78 27.36 -4.92
CA HIS A 476 -1.77 26.49 -4.31
C HIS A 476 -1.95 26.37 -2.79
N GLU A 477 -2.19 27.49 -2.09
CA GLU A 477 -2.53 27.50 -0.67
C GLU A 477 -3.76 26.66 -0.36
N LEU A 478 -4.81 26.76 -1.18
CA LEU A 478 -6.01 25.93 -1.06
C LEU A 478 -5.67 24.44 -1.14
N PHE A 479 -4.81 24.03 -2.08
CA PHE A 479 -4.39 22.63 -2.19
C PHE A 479 -3.61 22.17 -0.94
N LEU A 480 -2.71 23.00 -0.40
CA LEU A 480 -2.01 22.69 0.85
C LEU A 480 -2.97 22.54 2.03
N GLN A 481 -3.96 23.44 2.16
CA GLN A 481 -5.00 23.37 3.19
C GLN A 481 -5.88 22.12 3.05
N LEU A 482 -6.30 21.79 1.83
CA LEU A 482 -7.09 20.58 1.54
C LEU A 482 -6.32 19.29 1.83
N HIS A 483 -5.02 19.27 1.55
CA HIS A 483 -4.14 18.14 1.88
C HIS A 483 -3.97 17.97 3.40
N ALA A 484 -3.82 19.06 4.14
CA ALA A 484 -3.67 19.04 5.60
C ALA A 484 -4.97 18.72 6.34
N ALA A 485 -6.12 19.11 5.80
CA ALA A 485 -7.44 18.87 6.41
C ALA A 485 -7.79 17.37 6.46
N LYS A 486 -8.36 16.91 7.58
CA LYS A 486 -8.79 15.52 7.77
C LYS A 486 -10.31 15.37 7.61
N GLY A 487 -10.72 14.33 6.88
CA GLY A 487 -12.13 13.95 6.69
C GLY A 487 -12.98 14.94 5.87
N PRO A 488 -14.25 14.59 5.57
CA PRO A 488 -15.17 15.47 4.84
C PRO A 488 -15.46 16.78 5.56
N THR A 489 -15.61 16.76 6.89
CA THR A 489 -15.96 17.94 7.71
C THR A 489 -14.91 19.05 7.64
N GLY A 490 -13.62 18.71 7.54
CA GLY A 490 -12.56 19.70 7.37
C GLY A 490 -12.42 20.24 5.94
N LYS A 491 -12.72 19.40 4.93
CA LYS A 491 -12.50 19.74 3.51
C LYS A 491 -13.67 20.44 2.85
N ALA A 492 -14.90 20.09 3.22
CA ALA A 492 -16.10 20.67 2.63
C ALA A 492 -16.18 22.20 2.80
N PRO A 493 -15.86 22.80 3.97
CA PRO A 493 -15.86 24.27 4.12
C PRO A 493 -14.84 24.96 3.21
N LEU A 494 -13.65 24.37 3.04
CA LEU A 494 -12.61 24.91 2.15
C LEU A 494 -13.05 24.92 0.69
N LEU A 495 -13.67 23.83 0.21
CA LEU A 495 -14.21 23.75 -1.15
C LEU A 495 -15.37 24.71 -1.36
N ARG A 496 -16.29 24.81 -0.39
CA ARG A 496 -17.41 25.77 -0.46
C ARG A 496 -16.90 27.19 -0.58
N LYS A 497 -15.93 27.57 0.26
CA LYS A 497 -15.28 28.88 0.19
C LYS A 497 -14.63 29.11 -1.17
N ALA A 498 -13.85 28.14 -1.67
CA ALA A 498 -13.20 28.26 -2.97
C ALA A 498 -14.20 28.45 -4.12
N PHE A 499 -15.31 27.72 -4.14
CA PHE A 499 -16.36 27.88 -5.16
C PHE A 499 -17.17 29.16 -5.00
N LEU A 500 -17.33 29.69 -3.78
CA LEU A 500 -17.91 31.02 -3.53
C LEU A 500 -17.02 32.15 -4.07
N GLU A 501 -15.71 31.99 -3.97
CA GLU A 501 -14.70 32.97 -4.41
C GLU A 501 -14.26 32.81 -5.88
N SER A 502 -14.87 31.89 -6.63
CA SER A 502 -14.48 31.57 -8.02
C SER A 502 -15.60 31.87 -9.02
N SER A 503 -15.23 32.39 -10.18
CA SER A 503 -16.12 32.42 -11.36
C SER A 503 -16.50 31.00 -11.81
N PRO A 504 -17.62 30.82 -12.52
CA PRO A 504 -18.02 29.50 -13.02
C PRO A 504 -16.94 28.82 -13.88
N LEU A 505 -16.23 29.61 -14.70
CA LEU A 505 -15.13 29.11 -15.53
C LEU A 505 -13.90 28.74 -14.70
N ALA A 506 -13.56 29.52 -13.67
CA ALA A 506 -12.49 29.17 -12.73
C ALA A 506 -12.80 27.87 -11.97
N ALA A 507 -14.03 27.72 -11.47
CA ALA A 507 -14.48 26.55 -10.74
C ALA A 507 -14.43 25.28 -11.61
N LYS A 508 -14.78 25.37 -12.90
CA LYS A 508 -14.63 24.26 -13.85
C LYS A 508 -13.21 23.70 -13.89
N PHE A 509 -12.21 24.57 -14.07
CA PHE A 509 -10.81 24.13 -14.16
C PHE A 509 -10.23 23.77 -12.79
N LEU A 510 -10.66 24.42 -11.71
CA LEU A 510 -10.34 24.00 -10.35
C LEU A 510 -10.80 22.56 -10.10
N VAL A 511 -12.05 22.23 -10.39
CA VAL A 511 -12.58 20.86 -10.24
C VAL A 511 -11.80 19.87 -11.10
N LYS A 512 -11.47 20.22 -12.35
CA LYS A 512 -10.65 19.38 -13.23
C LYS A 512 -9.27 19.05 -12.62
N ILE A 513 -8.59 20.04 -12.03
CA ILE A 513 -7.32 19.81 -11.30
C ILE A 513 -7.53 18.95 -10.06
N LEU A 514 -8.58 19.23 -9.25
CA LEU A 514 -8.92 18.45 -8.05
C LEU A 514 -9.17 16.98 -8.36
N THR A 515 -9.78 16.69 -9.52
CA THR A 515 -10.11 15.33 -9.97
C THR A 515 -8.99 14.63 -10.74
N GLY A 516 -7.90 15.31 -11.07
CA GLY A 516 -6.72 14.71 -11.70
C GLY A 516 -6.73 14.62 -13.23
N ASP A 517 -7.57 15.39 -13.94
CA ASP A 517 -7.61 15.38 -15.42
C ASP A 517 -8.21 16.69 -15.98
N LEU A 518 -7.40 17.47 -16.69
CA LEU A 518 -7.86 18.70 -17.37
C LEU A 518 -8.69 18.42 -18.63
N ARG A 519 -8.47 17.27 -19.28
CA ARG A 519 -9.12 16.88 -20.56
C ARG A 519 -8.99 17.86 -21.72
N ILE A 520 -7.99 18.75 -21.70
CA ILE A 520 -7.72 19.70 -22.78
C ILE A 520 -6.80 19.13 -23.89
N GLY A 521 -6.52 17.83 -23.83
CA GLY A 521 -5.64 17.15 -24.77
C GLY A 521 -4.16 17.53 -24.62
N LEU A 522 -3.77 18.04 -23.45
CA LEU A 522 -2.38 18.10 -23.00
C LEU A 522 -2.01 16.82 -22.25
N LYS A 523 -0.79 16.36 -22.48
CA LYS A 523 -0.14 15.31 -21.70
C LYS A 523 1.19 15.86 -21.20
N GLU A 524 1.76 15.22 -20.19
CA GLU A 524 3.07 15.53 -19.61
C GLU A 524 4.15 15.81 -20.69
N GLY A 525 4.25 14.97 -21.73
CA GLY A 525 5.22 15.18 -22.82
C GLY A 525 5.00 16.44 -23.67
N LEU A 526 3.78 16.97 -23.73
CA LEU A 526 3.51 18.27 -24.38
C LEU A 526 3.89 19.44 -23.47
N VAL A 527 3.78 19.27 -22.15
CA VAL A 527 4.27 20.26 -21.19
C VAL A 527 5.80 20.37 -21.30
N GLU A 528 6.51 19.24 -21.35
CA GLU A 528 7.96 19.20 -21.58
C GLU A 528 8.37 19.88 -22.90
N GLU A 529 7.64 19.61 -24.00
CA GLU A 529 7.87 20.25 -25.29
C GLU A 529 7.63 21.77 -25.24
N SER A 530 6.65 22.19 -24.46
CA SER A 530 6.32 23.61 -24.28
C SER A 530 7.36 24.34 -23.44
N LEU A 531 7.92 23.68 -22.41
CA LEU A 531 9.04 24.23 -21.62
C LEU A 531 10.31 24.37 -22.47
N ALA A 532 10.65 23.34 -23.25
CA ALA A 532 11.78 23.38 -24.17
C ALA A 532 11.66 24.54 -25.17
N ARG A 533 10.46 24.73 -25.72
CA ARG A 533 10.16 25.85 -26.63
C ARG A 533 10.19 27.21 -25.93
N ALA A 534 9.57 27.33 -24.75
CA ALA A 534 9.45 28.58 -24.01
C ALA A 534 10.82 29.18 -23.66
N PHE A 535 11.78 28.33 -23.28
CA PHE A 535 13.08 28.76 -22.76
C PHE A 535 14.27 28.37 -23.66
N GLY A 536 14.02 27.96 -24.90
CA GLY A 536 15.08 27.64 -25.88
C GLY A 536 15.98 26.48 -25.48
N CYS A 537 15.50 25.57 -24.63
CA CYS A 537 16.26 24.40 -24.15
C CYS A 537 16.08 23.21 -25.11
N SER A 538 17.03 22.25 -25.09
CA SER A 538 16.83 21.00 -25.80
C SER A 538 15.70 20.18 -25.15
N LEU A 539 14.82 19.57 -25.96
CA LEU A 539 13.75 18.72 -25.46
C LEU A 539 14.29 17.52 -24.66
N GLU A 540 15.47 17.02 -25.04
CA GLU A 540 16.13 15.93 -24.34
C GLU A 540 16.60 16.34 -22.95
N SER A 541 17.19 17.52 -22.79
CA SER A 541 17.61 18.05 -21.48
C SER A 541 16.42 18.27 -20.55
N VAL A 542 15.31 18.81 -21.05
CA VAL A 542 14.07 18.98 -20.28
C VAL A 542 13.51 17.63 -19.84
N LYS A 543 13.39 16.67 -20.77
CA LYS A 543 12.92 15.30 -20.46
C LYS A 543 13.81 14.61 -19.44
N SER A 544 15.12 14.65 -19.63
CA SER A 544 16.08 14.02 -18.71
C SER A 544 15.97 14.66 -17.32
N SER A 545 15.92 15.98 -17.23
CA SER A 545 15.81 16.69 -15.97
C SER A 545 14.50 16.37 -15.25
N HIS A 546 13.39 16.36 -15.99
CA HIS A 546 12.10 15.99 -15.44
C HIS A 546 12.07 14.54 -14.93
N LEU A 547 12.65 13.61 -15.68
CA LEU A 547 12.74 12.20 -15.28
C LEU A 547 13.58 12.01 -14.02
N LEU A 548 14.66 12.80 -13.85
CA LEU A 548 15.54 12.74 -12.69
C LEU A 548 14.95 13.41 -11.45
N LEU A 549 14.25 14.54 -11.62
CA LEU A 549 13.64 15.28 -10.51
C LEU A 549 12.30 14.69 -10.08
N GLY A 550 11.56 14.07 -11.02
CA GLY A 550 10.16 13.68 -10.81
C GLY A 550 9.25 14.89 -10.54
N ASP A 551 9.68 16.09 -10.93
CA ASP A 551 9.03 17.36 -10.64
C ASP A 551 9.09 18.28 -11.87
N ILE A 552 7.96 18.38 -12.58
CA ILE A 552 7.84 19.23 -13.77
C ILE A 552 7.92 20.72 -13.42
N GLY A 553 7.50 21.13 -12.22
CA GLY A 553 7.51 22.52 -11.78
C GLY A 553 8.93 23.01 -11.48
N GLN A 554 9.72 22.19 -10.78
CA GLN A 554 11.15 22.43 -10.59
C GLN A 554 11.89 22.39 -11.95
N THR A 555 11.54 21.45 -12.83
CA THR A 555 12.11 21.39 -14.18
C THR A 555 11.80 22.66 -14.98
N ALA A 556 10.59 23.20 -14.87
CA ALA A 556 10.21 24.44 -15.51
C ALA A 556 11.06 25.62 -15.01
N THR A 557 11.28 25.71 -13.70
CA THR A 557 12.12 26.74 -13.08
C THR A 557 13.58 26.64 -13.55
N LEU A 558 14.13 25.43 -13.63
CA LEU A 558 15.49 25.19 -14.13
C LEU A 558 15.62 25.42 -15.63
N SER A 559 14.54 25.20 -16.39
CA SER A 559 14.50 25.54 -17.81
C SER A 559 14.55 27.05 -18.00
N GLN A 560 13.80 27.80 -17.18
CA GLN A 560 13.81 29.27 -17.16
C GLN A 560 15.18 29.84 -16.76
N SER A 561 15.89 29.22 -15.81
CA SER A 561 17.22 29.68 -15.37
C SER A 561 18.38 29.14 -16.21
N GLY A 562 18.13 28.24 -17.17
CA GLY A 562 19.18 27.62 -18.01
C GLY A 562 20.09 26.63 -17.27
N GLN A 563 19.59 26.00 -16.20
CA GLN A 563 20.39 25.16 -15.29
C GLN A 563 20.07 23.65 -15.38
N LEU A 564 19.45 23.20 -16.47
CA LEU A 564 19.04 21.79 -16.64
C LEU A 564 20.21 20.80 -16.54
N ASP A 565 21.41 21.18 -16.97
CA ASP A 565 22.59 20.30 -16.94
C ASP A 565 23.14 20.06 -15.52
N SER A 566 22.69 20.84 -14.52
CA SER A 566 23.07 20.64 -13.12
C SER A 566 22.27 19.54 -12.41
N VAL A 567 21.24 19.00 -13.06
CA VAL A 567 20.34 18.02 -12.45
C VAL A 567 21.01 16.66 -12.33
N THR A 568 21.12 16.17 -11.09
CA THR A 568 21.60 14.82 -10.78
C THR A 568 20.51 13.98 -10.13
N LEU A 569 20.76 12.68 -10.00
CA LEU A 569 19.94 11.83 -9.12
C LEU A 569 20.01 12.36 -7.68
N VAL A 570 18.84 12.42 -7.04
CA VAL A 570 18.70 12.78 -5.63
C VAL A 570 18.10 11.58 -4.90
N PRO A 571 18.77 11.04 -3.87
CA PRO A 571 18.20 9.97 -3.07
C PRO A 571 16.81 10.33 -2.51
N PHE A 572 15.96 9.31 -2.35
CA PHE A 572 14.55 9.42 -1.95
C PHE A 572 13.63 10.19 -2.92
N ARG A 573 14.11 10.46 -4.14
CA ARG A 573 13.28 10.86 -5.27
C ARG A 573 13.34 9.75 -6.32
N PRO A 574 12.37 8.82 -6.33
CA PRO A 574 12.45 7.65 -7.20
C PRO A 574 12.36 8.08 -8.67
N VAL A 575 13.26 7.55 -9.50
CA VAL A 575 13.24 7.79 -10.94
C VAL A 575 12.49 6.69 -11.67
N ARG A 576 11.88 7.04 -12.81
CA ARG A 576 11.16 6.06 -13.64
C ARG A 576 12.11 4.93 -14.07
N TYR A 577 11.65 3.70 -13.96
CA TYR A 577 12.41 2.53 -14.40
C TYR A 577 12.70 2.53 -15.90
N MET A 578 13.90 2.08 -16.29
CA MET A 578 14.20 1.72 -17.68
C MET A 578 13.36 0.51 -18.11
N LEU A 579 12.79 0.56 -19.30
CA LEU A 579 11.85 -0.45 -19.81
C LEU A 579 12.48 -1.30 -20.91
N ALA A 580 12.12 -2.59 -20.92
CA ALA A 580 12.55 -3.53 -21.96
C ALA A 580 11.51 -3.67 -23.08
N SER A 581 12.01 -3.85 -24.30
CA SER A 581 11.22 -4.12 -25.50
C SER A 581 10.87 -5.62 -25.58
N PRO A 582 9.61 -5.98 -25.85
CA PRO A 582 9.24 -7.38 -26.06
C PRO A 582 9.83 -7.90 -27.37
N GLU A 583 10.30 -9.14 -27.36
CA GLU A 583 10.66 -9.89 -28.56
C GLU A 583 10.01 -11.28 -28.50
N GLU A 584 9.61 -11.80 -29.65
CA GLU A 584 8.76 -13.00 -29.73
C GLU A 584 9.54 -14.29 -30.01
N THR A 585 10.70 -14.19 -30.66
CA THR A 585 11.51 -15.36 -31.01
C THR A 585 12.98 -15.19 -30.62
N PRO A 586 13.70 -16.30 -30.33
CA PRO A 586 15.15 -16.26 -30.10
C PRO A 586 15.93 -15.75 -31.32
N GLY A 587 15.41 -15.97 -32.53
CA GLY A 587 16.01 -15.49 -33.77
C GLY A 587 15.97 -13.97 -33.89
N ASP A 588 14.83 -13.35 -33.57
CA ASP A 588 14.68 -11.89 -33.57
C ASP A 588 15.60 -11.26 -32.52
N ILE A 589 15.62 -11.83 -31.31
CA ILE A 589 16.53 -11.40 -30.23
C ILE A 589 17.99 -11.48 -30.69
N TRP A 590 18.38 -12.58 -31.32
CA TRP A 590 19.75 -12.75 -31.82
C TRP A 590 20.10 -11.74 -32.92
N SER A 591 19.16 -11.45 -33.83
CA SER A 591 19.32 -10.41 -34.84
C SER A 591 19.55 -9.03 -34.21
N ARG A 592 18.79 -8.70 -33.15
CA ARG A 592 18.97 -7.45 -32.39
C ARG A 592 20.33 -7.37 -31.69
N ILE A 593 20.73 -8.43 -30.98
CA ILE A 593 22.04 -8.50 -30.30
C ILE A 593 23.18 -8.31 -31.31
N SER A 594 23.06 -8.94 -32.48
CA SER A 594 24.04 -8.81 -33.56
C SER A 594 24.13 -7.36 -34.08
N GLY A 595 23.01 -6.63 -34.06
CA GLY A 595 22.95 -5.21 -34.44
C GLY A 595 23.51 -4.23 -33.40
N TRP A 596 23.64 -4.61 -32.12
CA TRP A 596 24.24 -3.73 -31.08
C TRP A 596 25.71 -3.38 -31.35
N GLN A 597 26.37 -4.10 -32.25
CA GLN A 597 27.75 -3.81 -32.66
C GLN A 597 27.82 -2.72 -33.74
N SER A 598 26.79 -2.56 -34.59
CA SER A 598 26.81 -1.63 -35.73
C SER A 598 26.40 -0.19 -35.39
N GLU A 599 25.74 0.04 -34.25
CA GLU A 599 25.25 1.37 -33.82
C GLU A 599 26.18 2.09 -32.82
N ARG A 600 27.43 1.62 -32.65
CA ARG A 600 28.38 2.18 -31.68
C ARG A 600 29.03 3.48 -32.19
N GLU A 601 28.43 4.63 -31.94
CA GLU A 601 29.12 5.93 -31.90
C GLU A 601 29.45 6.30 -30.44
N ILE A 602 30.63 5.94 -29.92
CA ILE A 602 31.13 6.50 -28.65
C ILE A 602 32.66 6.70 -28.72
N ASP A 603 33.10 7.96 -28.56
CA ASP A 603 34.48 8.48 -28.50
C ASP A 603 35.30 8.05 -27.25
N ALA A 604 34.92 6.97 -26.55
CA ALA A 604 35.63 6.51 -25.34
C ALA A 604 36.50 5.28 -25.66
N PRO A 605 37.80 5.28 -25.32
CA PRO A 605 38.67 4.14 -25.58
C PRO A 605 38.22 2.92 -24.76
N LEU A 606 37.70 1.91 -25.44
CA LEU A 606 37.42 0.60 -24.86
C LEU A 606 38.76 -0.09 -24.48
N PRO A 607 38.84 -0.82 -23.35
CA PRO A 607 39.98 -1.67 -23.04
C PRO A 607 40.29 -2.67 -24.19
N LEU A 608 41.56 -3.01 -24.38
CA LEU A 608 42.05 -3.86 -25.49
C LEU A 608 41.49 -5.30 -25.53
N TRP A 609 40.67 -5.73 -24.57
CA TRP A 609 40.03 -7.05 -24.54
C TRP A 609 38.54 -7.04 -24.99
N THR A 610 38.00 -5.89 -25.41
CA THR A 610 36.56 -5.70 -25.66
C THR A 610 36.08 -5.95 -27.10
N VAL A 611 36.90 -6.54 -27.98
CA VAL A 611 36.41 -7.09 -29.25
C VAL A 611 35.95 -8.53 -29.01
N SER A 612 34.90 -8.68 -28.21
CA SER A 612 34.17 -9.95 -28.10
C SER A 612 33.10 -10.04 -29.19
N PRO A 613 32.77 -11.26 -29.67
CA PRO A 613 31.63 -11.48 -30.57
C PRO A 613 30.33 -10.88 -30.01
N ALA A 614 29.34 -10.63 -30.85
CA ALA A 614 28.05 -10.08 -30.42
C ALA A 614 27.51 -10.91 -29.25
N GLU A 615 27.36 -10.27 -28.09
CA GLU A 615 27.04 -10.92 -26.84
C GLU A 615 25.93 -10.15 -26.13
N GLY A 616 24.88 -10.89 -25.74
CA GLY A 616 23.89 -10.40 -24.81
C GLY A 616 24.12 -10.98 -23.42
N TRP A 617 23.90 -10.17 -22.39
CA TRP A 617 23.79 -10.67 -21.02
C TRP A 617 22.35 -11.10 -20.77
N SER A 618 22.15 -12.40 -20.53
CA SER A 618 20.87 -12.97 -20.14
C SER A 618 20.75 -13.04 -18.63
N GLU A 619 19.58 -12.66 -18.14
CA GLU A 619 19.17 -12.75 -16.75
C GLU A 619 17.78 -13.39 -16.70
N GLN A 620 17.46 -14.05 -15.59
CA GLN A 620 16.12 -14.57 -15.37
C GLN A 620 15.13 -13.41 -15.24
N LYS A 621 14.00 -13.53 -15.92
CA LYS A 621 12.88 -12.61 -15.71
C LYS A 621 12.04 -13.10 -14.54
N TYR A 622 12.38 -12.62 -13.35
CA TYR A 622 11.66 -12.92 -12.11
C TYR A 622 10.17 -12.52 -12.19
N ASP A 623 9.32 -13.31 -11.52
CA ASP A 623 7.89 -13.06 -11.32
C ASP A 623 7.68 -12.42 -9.94
N GLY A 624 7.85 -11.10 -9.86
CA GLY A 624 7.91 -10.37 -8.60
C GLY A 624 7.40 -8.93 -8.68
N VAL A 625 7.85 -8.11 -7.74
CA VAL A 625 7.59 -6.66 -7.70
C VAL A 625 8.89 -5.93 -7.98
N ARG A 626 9.01 -5.33 -9.17
CA ARG A 626 10.10 -4.40 -9.46
C ARG A 626 10.13 -3.27 -8.43
N ALA A 627 11.30 -3.06 -7.84
CA ALA A 627 11.50 -2.07 -6.81
C ALA A 627 12.84 -1.33 -6.94
N GLN A 628 12.83 -0.06 -6.56
CA GLN A 628 14.01 0.80 -6.45
C GLN A 628 14.30 1.03 -4.97
N ILE A 629 15.51 0.69 -4.52
CA ILE A 629 15.93 0.90 -3.13
C ILE A 629 16.87 2.09 -3.08
N HIS A 630 16.54 3.09 -2.26
CA HIS A 630 17.37 4.25 -1.97
C HIS A 630 17.88 4.14 -0.55
N LYS A 631 19.16 4.39 -0.35
CA LYS A 631 19.79 4.45 0.98
C LYS A 631 20.69 5.67 1.10
N VAL A 632 20.52 6.41 2.19
CA VAL A 632 21.47 7.43 2.65
C VAL A 632 21.61 7.32 4.16
N GLY A 633 22.84 7.11 4.65
CA GLY A 633 23.09 6.81 6.05
C GLY A 633 22.30 5.58 6.49
N SER A 634 21.50 5.74 7.54
CA SER A 634 20.58 4.73 8.06
C SER A 634 19.18 4.77 7.42
N HIS A 635 18.86 5.81 6.64
CA HIS A 635 17.54 5.96 6.02
C HIS A 635 17.47 5.13 4.74
N VAL A 636 16.45 4.26 4.65
CA VAL A 636 16.23 3.37 3.51
C VAL A 636 14.78 3.49 3.08
N GLU A 637 14.54 3.73 1.79
CA GLU A 637 13.21 3.67 1.20
C GLU A 637 13.17 2.73 0.00
N ILE A 638 12.08 2.00 -0.11
CA ILE A 638 11.81 1.07 -1.20
C ILE A 638 10.61 1.61 -1.97
N TYR A 639 10.78 1.82 -3.27
CA TYR A 639 9.72 2.31 -4.16
C TYR A 639 9.27 1.20 -5.10
N SER A 640 7.96 1.06 -5.28
CA SER A 640 7.39 0.09 -6.21
C SER A 640 7.55 0.54 -7.67
N ARG A 641 7.06 -0.27 -8.61
CA ARG A 641 6.97 0.07 -10.04
C ARG A 641 6.28 1.42 -10.33
N ASP A 642 5.26 1.75 -9.54
CA ASP A 642 4.50 3.00 -9.66
C ASP A 642 5.13 4.14 -8.85
N LEU A 643 6.38 3.96 -8.39
CA LEU A 643 7.17 4.91 -7.60
C LEU A 643 6.56 5.24 -6.23
N LYS A 644 5.65 4.39 -5.73
CA LYS A 644 5.07 4.51 -4.38
C LYS A 644 6.00 3.89 -3.35
N ALA A 645 6.20 4.57 -2.23
CA ALA A 645 6.93 3.99 -1.09
C ALA A 645 6.19 2.74 -0.57
N ILE A 646 6.90 1.62 -0.53
CA ILE A 646 6.44 0.30 -0.07
C ILE A 646 7.35 -0.25 1.04
N THR A 647 8.23 0.57 1.61
CA THR A 647 9.21 0.17 2.64
C THR A 647 8.57 -0.60 3.79
N GLY A 648 7.42 -0.14 4.31
CA GLY A 648 6.73 -0.80 5.43
C GLY A 648 6.28 -2.23 5.14
N ALA A 649 6.01 -2.57 3.87
CA ALA A 649 5.64 -3.93 3.49
C ALA A 649 6.85 -4.88 3.38
N PHE A 650 8.08 -4.35 3.33
CA PHE A 650 9.32 -5.07 3.07
C PHE A 650 10.46 -4.58 3.97
N MET A 651 10.17 -4.35 5.25
CA MET A 651 11.16 -3.81 6.20
C MET A 651 12.39 -4.71 6.30
N GLU A 652 12.24 -6.03 6.21
CA GLU A 652 13.36 -6.96 6.28
C GLU A 652 14.39 -6.76 5.15
N ILE A 653 13.94 -6.29 3.99
CA ILE A 653 14.82 -5.91 2.88
C ILE A 653 15.50 -4.59 3.20
N ALA A 654 14.75 -3.61 3.72
CA ALA A 654 15.29 -2.31 4.10
C ALA A 654 16.35 -2.44 5.20
N ASP A 655 16.15 -3.32 6.18
CA ASP A 655 17.04 -3.56 7.32
C ASP A 655 18.35 -4.18 6.87
N ARG A 656 18.30 -5.20 5.98
CA ARG A 656 19.52 -5.77 5.37
C ARG A 656 20.30 -4.73 4.58
N VAL A 657 19.62 -3.93 3.75
CA VAL A 657 20.29 -2.87 2.97
C VAL A 657 20.87 -1.77 3.87
N ARG A 658 20.24 -1.48 5.01
CA ARG A 658 20.72 -0.47 5.97
C ARG A 658 22.13 -0.76 6.50
N THR A 659 22.52 -2.02 6.57
CA THR A 659 23.84 -2.46 7.04
C THR A 659 25.01 -2.05 6.14
N LEU A 660 24.74 -1.73 4.86
CA LEU A 660 25.80 -1.32 3.94
C LEU A 660 26.38 0.03 4.36
N PRO A 661 27.71 0.23 4.33
CA PRO A 661 28.28 1.55 4.65
C PRO A 661 27.99 2.59 3.55
N GLN A 662 27.87 2.16 2.29
CA GLN A 662 27.67 3.05 1.14
C GLN A 662 26.24 3.58 1.06
N ASN A 663 26.09 4.76 0.45
CA ASN A 663 24.83 5.33 0.04
C ASN A 663 24.56 4.94 -1.41
N LEU A 664 23.33 4.56 -1.75
CA LEU A 664 23.07 3.93 -3.05
C LEU A 664 21.63 4.09 -3.55
N ILE A 665 21.47 3.89 -4.86
CA ILE A 665 20.17 3.68 -5.52
C ILE A 665 20.29 2.42 -6.40
N ILE A 666 19.53 1.37 -6.07
CA ILE A 666 19.56 0.06 -6.77
C ILE A 666 18.20 -0.23 -7.41
N ASP A 667 18.21 -0.81 -8.61
CA ASP A 667 17.05 -1.35 -9.32
C ASP A 667 17.08 -2.88 -9.26
N GLY A 668 15.94 -3.48 -8.90
CA GLY A 668 15.83 -4.92 -8.68
C GLY A 668 14.39 -5.41 -8.66
N GLU A 669 14.23 -6.71 -8.41
CA GLU A 669 12.93 -7.35 -8.23
C GLU A 669 12.81 -7.91 -6.80
N ILE A 670 11.72 -7.62 -6.12
CA ILE A 670 11.36 -8.30 -4.88
C ILE A 670 10.61 -9.57 -5.26
N ILE A 671 11.07 -10.72 -4.76
CA ILE A 671 10.45 -12.02 -4.96
C ILE A 671 10.10 -12.65 -3.61
N ALA A 672 9.04 -13.46 -3.59
CA ALA A 672 8.77 -14.36 -2.47
C ALA A 672 9.62 -15.62 -2.68
N MET A 673 10.36 -16.03 -1.66
CA MET A 673 11.32 -17.14 -1.77
C MET A 673 11.42 -17.89 -0.45
N ARG A 674 11.37 -19.23 -0.51
CA ARG A 674 11.60 -20.09 0.66
C ARG A 674 12.81 -20.98 0.40
N GLY A 675 13.90 -20.73 1.12
CA GLY A 675 15.20 -21.32 0.79
C GLY A 675 15.66 -20.87 -0.60
N GLU A 676 15.86 -21.82 -1.52
CA GLU A 676 16.23 -21.54 -2.91
C GLU A 676 15.03 -21.58 -3.88
N THR A 677 13.82 -21.83 -3.40
CA THR A 677 12.63 -21.95 -4.25
C THR A 677 11.87 -20.63 -4.32
N VAL A 678 11.67 -20.12 -5.54
CA VAL A 678 10.82 -18.95 -5.81
C VAL A 678 9.35 -19.33 -5.67
N LEU A 679 8.60 -18.56 -4.90
CA LEU A 679 7.15 -18.72 -4.72
C LEU A 679 6.39 -17.90 -5.76
N PRO A 680 5.16 -18.30 -6.14
CA PRO A 680 4.35 -17.57 -7.11
C PRO A 680 4.04 -16.14 -6.68
N TYR A 681 3.96 -15.21 -7.64
CA TYR A 681 3.64 -13.80 -7.37
C TYR A 681 2.35 -13.58 -6.58
N HIS A 682 1.35 -14.48 -6.69
CA HIS A 682 0.12 -14.39 -5.90
C HIS A 682 0.38 -14.35 -4.39
N ASP A 683 1.38 -15.05 -3.89
CA ASP A 683 1.73 -15.01 -2.46
C ASP A 683 2.36 -13.66 -2.11
N LEU A 684 3.22 -13.13 -2.97
CA LEU A 684 3.78 -11.78 -2.80
C LEU A 684 2.70 -10.68 -2.82
N GLN A 685 1.63 -10.84 -3.61
CA GLN A 685 0.52 -9.88 -3.64
C GLN A 685 -0.18 -9.72 -2.29
N LYS A 686 -0.20 -10.75 -1.44
CA LYS A 686 -0.80 -10.67 -0.10
C LYS A 686 -0.11 -9.61 0.77
N ARG A 687 1.17 -9.29 0.48
CA ARG A 687 1.97 -8.25 1.15
C ARG A 687 1.73 -6.85 0.58
N LEU A 688 1.31 -6.73 -0.68
CA LEU A 688 1.12 -5.44 -1.36
C LEU A 688 -0.24 -4.82 -1.01
N GLY A 689 -0.25 -3.53 -0.65
CA GLY A 689 -1.49 -2.78 -0.35
C GLY A 689 -1.85 -2.67 1.14
N ARG A 690 -1.04 -3.24 2.03
CA ARG A 690 -1.19 -3.11 3.49
C ARG A 690 -0.34 -1.93 3.99
N ARG A 691 -0.91 -1.09 4.86
CA ARG A 691 -0.23 0.09 5.46
C ARG A 691 0.45 -0.22 6.80
N GLU A 692 0.14 -1.35 7.41
CA GLU A 692 0.68 -1.80 8.70
C GLU A 692 1.55 -3.05 8.53
N VAL A 693 2.59 -3.15 9.37
CA VAL A 693 3.46 -4.31 9.47
C VAL A 693 2.66 -5.42 10.15
N ASP A 694 2.14 -6.36 9.37
CA ASP A 694 1.62 -7.61 9.90
C ASP A 694 2.82 -8.51 10.22
N LEU A 695 3.20 -8.53 11.50
CA LEU A 695 4.49 -9.08 11.97
C LEU A 695 4.64 -10.59 11.70
N PHE A 696 3.54 -11.29 11.43
CA PHE A 696 3.53 -12.73 11.14
C PHE A 696 3.71 -13.03 9.64
N LEU A 697 3.47 -12.06 8.75
CA LEU A 697 3.47 -12.28 7.30
C LEU A 697 4.87 -12.35 6.69
N SER A 698 5.87 -11.72 7.32
CA SER A 698 7.28 -11.84 6.89
C SER A 698 7.81 -13.26 7.06
N GLU A 699 7.31 -14.00 8.07
CA GLU A 699 7.68 -15.40 8.31
C GLU A 699 6.91 -16.36 7.40
N GLU A 700 5.61 -16.10 7.18
CA GLU A 700 4.79 -16.90 6.27
C GLU A 700 5.27 -16.79 4.81
N ILE A 701 5.64 -15.58 4.39
CA ILE A 701 6.03 -15.23 3.01
C ILE A 701 7.40 -14.51 3.04
N PRO A 702 8.52 -15.25 3.16
CA PRO A 702 9.84 -14.64 3.17
C PRO A 702 10.14 -14.00 1.82
N THR A 703 10.77 -12.81 1.84
CA THR A 703 11.09 -12.08 0.61
C THR A 703 12.57 -11.78 0.45
N GLN A 704 12.99 -11.77 -0.81
CA GLN A 704 14.35 -11.49 -1.22
C GLN A 704 14.36 -10.41 -2.30
N PHE A 705 15.33 -9.50 -2.21
CA PHE A 705 15.59 -8.52 -3.26
C PHE A 705 16.66 -9.08 -4.21
N MET A 706 16.29 -9.21 -5.48
CA MET A 706 17.14 -9.61 -6.60
C MET A 706 17.60 -8.35 -7.35
N ALA A 707 18.78 -7.84 -6.99
CA ALA A 707 19.36 -6.64 -7.57
C ALA A 707 19.95 -6.93 -8.96
N PHE A 708 19.56 -6.12 -9.95
CA PHE A 708 20.04 -6.26 -11.33
C PHE A 708 20.66 -4.99 -11.91
N ASP A 709 20.57 -3.82 -11.25
CA ASP A 709 21.26 -2.60 -11.70
C ASP A 709 21.57 -1.61 -10.56
N LEU A 710 22.59 -0.78 -10.72
CA LEU A 710 23.01 0.25 -9.75
C LEU A 710 23.03 1.62 -10.43
N LEU A 711 22.24 2.55 -9.91
CA LEU A 711 21.98 3.85 -10.55
C LEU A 711 22.83 4.98 -9.96
N TRP A 712 23.16 4.88 -8.68
CA TRP A 712 23.90 5.90 -7.93
C TRP A 712 24.65 5.26 -6.76
N LEU A 713 25.86 5.75 -6.49
CA LEU A 713 26.73 5.27 -5.41
C LEU A 713 27.54 6.43 -4.83
N ASP A 714 27.40 6.72 -3.54
CA ASP A 714 28.17 7.71 -2.78
C ASP A 714 28.40 9.04 -3.53
N SER A 715 27.32 9.64 -4.05
CA SER A 715 27.31 10.89 -4.84
C SER A 715 27.71 10.77 -6.31
N LYS A 716 28.16 9.59 -6.77
CA LYS A 716 28.42 9.33 -8.19
C LYS A 716 27.13 8.89 -8.89
N ASN A 717 26.73 9.65 -9.91
CA ASN A 717 25.68 9.25 -10.85
C ASN A 717 26.23 8.22 -11.84
N LEU A 718 25.63 7.03 -11.86
CA LEU A 718 26.08 5.92 -12.70
C LEU A 718 25.20 5.72 -13.94
N LEU A 719 24.16 6.54 -14.16
CA LEU A 719 23.22 6.33 -15.27
C LEU A 719 23.89 6.34 -16.65
N ARG A 720 24.94 7.16 -16.83
CA ARG A 720 25.72 7.24 -18.08
C ARG A 720 26.85 6.22 -18.17
N GLU A 721 27.14 5.49 -17.09
CA GLU A 721 28.13 4.41 -17.11
C GLU A 721 27.54 3.19 -17.82
N PRO A 722 28.34 2.38 -18.54
CA PRO A 722 27.86 1.18 -19.20
C PRO A 722 27.40 0.12 -18.19
N LEU A 723 26.43 -0.73 -18.59
CA LEU A 723 25.83 -1.75 -17.71
C LEU A 723 26.88 -2.66 -17.05
N TRP A 724 27.95 -3.03 -17.75
CA TRP A 724 29.01 -3.83 -17.17
C TRP A 724 29.68 -3.18 -15.96
N ALA A 725 29.93 -1.86 -16.01
CA ALA A 725 30.56 -1.11 -14.92
C ALA A 725 29.61 -0.99 -13.72
N ARG A 726 28.33 -0.72 -13.99
CA ARG A 726 27.28 -0.66 -12.95
C ARG A 726 27.11 -2.01 -12.26
N ARG A 727 27.16 -3.11 -13.03
CA ARG A 727 27.06 -4.49 -12.51
C ARG A 727 28.27 -4.90 -11.69
N GLN A 728 29.48 -4.50 -12.09
CA GLN A 728 30.68 -4.74 -11.30
C GLN A 728 30.59 -4.05 -9.94
N ALA A 729 30.28 -2.75 -9.92
CA ALA A 729 30.11 -1.98 -8.68
C ALA A 729 28.99 -2.55 -7.79
N LEU A 730 27.88 -3.00 -8.39
CA LEU A 730 26.80 -3.66 -7.66
C LEU A 730 27.24 -4.98 -7.02
N GLY A 731 28.14 -5.72 -7.67
CA GLY A 731 28.68 -6.98 -7.18
C GLY A 731 29.48 -6.84 -5.89
N GLU A 732 30.26 -5.77 -5.78
CA GLU A 732 31.07 -5.46 -4.59
C GLU A 732 30.21 -5.16 -3.34
N LEU A 733 28.97 -4.71 -3.55
CA LEU A 733 28.01 -4.31 -2.51
C LEU A 733 27.11 -5.44 -2.00
N ALA A 734 27.07 -6.59 -2.68
CA ALA A 734 26.09 -7.64 -2.42
C ALA A 734 26.30 -8.43 -1.10
N GLN A 735 27.19 -7.97 -0.21
CA GLN A 735 27.62 -8.63 1.04
C GLN A 735 26.45 -8.84 2.01
N HIS A 736 25.63 -9.87 1.75
CA HIS A 736 24.41 -10.28 2.47
C HIS A 736 23.22 -9.30 2.48
N ALA A 737 23.38 -8.08 1.97
CA ALA A 737 22.30 -7.09 1.91
C ALA A 737 21.16 -7.49 0.93
N PHE A 738 21.53 -8.02 -0.24
CA PHE A 738 20.62 -8.45 -1.29
C PHE A 738 21.29 -9.54 -2.15
N ARG A 739 20.50 -10.21 -3.00
CA ARG A 739 21.03 -11.21 -3.95
C ARG A 739 21.19 -10.55 -5.32
N LEU A 740 22.23 -10.93 -6.04
CA LEU A 740 22.43 -10.49 -7.42
C LEU A 740 21.62 -11.37 -8.37
N SER A 741 20.96 -10.74 -9.35
CA SER A 741 20.49 -11.45 -10.53
C SER A 741 21.67 -12.12 -11.24
N GLN A 742 21.52 -13.40 -11.58
CA GLN A 742 22.57 -14.18 -12.25
C GLN A 742 22.65 -13.78 -13.72
N ILE A 743 23.87 -13.50 -14.18
CA ILE A 743 24.16 -13.13 -15.57
C ILE A 743 24.81 -14.32 -16.26
N SER A 744 24.29 -14.66 -17.44
CA SER A 744 24.89 -15.60 -18.37
C SER A 744 25.09 -14.95 -19.74
N SER A 745 26.19 -15.25 -20.42
CA SER A 745 26.43 -14.76 -21.77
C SER A 745 25.67 -15.60 -22.80
N VAL A 746 24.96 -14.96 -23.73
CA VAL A 746 24.34 -15.62 -24.89
C VAL A 746 24.91 -15.08 -26.19
N ARG A 747 25.27 -16.01 -27.09
CA ARG A 747 25.95 -15.74 -28.37
C ARG A 747 25.30 -16.47 -29.56
N SER A 748 24.09 -16.99 -29.38
CA SER A 748 23.28 -17.55 -30.47
C SER A 748 21.80 -17.65 -30.06
N ALA A 749 20.92 -17.77 -31.06
CA ALA A 749 19.49 -18.04 -30.84
C ALA A 749 19.25 -19.34 -30.04
N GLU A 750 20.08 -20.37 -30.27
CA GLU A 750 20.01 -21.64 -29.54
C GLU A 750 20.35 -21.45 -28.05
N GLN A 751 21.40 -20.70 -27.72
CA GLN A 751 21.75 -20.39 -26.33
C GLN A 751 20.66 -19.58 -25.63
N ILE A 752 19.97 -18.70 -26.36
CA ILE A 752 18.81 -17.94 -25.84
C ILE A 752 17.65 -18.88 -25.50
N GLU A 753 17.32 -19.83 -26.38
CA GLU A 753 16.22 -20.80 -26.12
C GLU A 753 16.57 -21.75 -24.96
N ASN A 754 17.83 -22.19 -24.85
CA ASN A 754 18.29 -23.02 -23.73
C ASN A 754 18.21 -22.27 -22.40
N ALA A 755 18.69 -21.02 -22.35
CA ALA A 755 18.57 -20.17 -21.17
C ALA A 755 17.10 -19.89 -20.81
N PHE A 756 16.23 -19.76 -21.81
CA PHE A 756 14.80 -19.54 -21.60
C PHE A 756 14.13 -20.76 -20.99
N THR A 757 14.46 -21.95 -21.48
CA THR A 757 13.96 -23.23 -20.95
C THR A 757 14.38 -23.41 -19.50
N ALA A 758 15.65 -23.18 -19.17
CA ALA A 758 16.15 -23.26 -17.79
C ALA A 758 15.45 -22.24 -16.85
N ALA A 759 15.19 -21.01 -17.33
CA ALA A 759 14.45 -20.01 -16.56
C ALA A 759 13.01 -20.44 -16.26
N LYS A 760 12.33 -21.10 -17.22
CA LYS A 760 10.99 -21.66 -17.04
C LYS A 760 10.95 -22.83 -16.07
N GLU A 761 11.91 -23.75 -16.15
CA GLU A 761 12.05 -24.87 -15.22
C GLU A 761 12.27 -24.40 -13.77
N SER A 762 12.93 -23.25 -13.62
CA SER A 762 13.14 -22.59 -12.32
C SER A 762 11.92 -21.81 -11.81
N GLY A 763 10.78 -21.86 -12.52
CA GLY A 763 9.52 -21.21 -12.14
C GLY A 763 9.42 -19.72 -12.49
N ASN A 764 10.38 -19.15 -13.23
CA ASN A 764 10.39 -17.73 -13.57
C ASN A 764 9.59 -17.43 -14.86
N GLU A 765 9.31 -16.14 -15.10
CA GLU A 765 8.42 -15.73 -16.19
C GLU A 765 9.05 -15.90 -17.58
N GLY A 766 10.38 -15.76 -17.69
CA GLY A 766 11.12 -15.84 -18.96
C GLY A 766 12.53 -15.30 -18.83
N LEU A 767 13.02 -14.60 -19.87
CA LEU A 767 14.34 -13.97 -19.88
C LEU A 767 14.30 -12.46 -20.06
N MET A 768 15.28 -11.81 -19.45
CA MET A 768 15.73 -10.48 -19.80
C MET A 768 17.07 -10.61 -20.54
N ILE A 769 17.22 -9.98 -21.70
CA ILE A 769 18.49 -9.91 -22.42
C ILE A 769 18.91 -8.45 -22.50
N LYS A 770 20.14 -8.14 -22.11
CA LYS A 770 20.65 -6.77 -21.99
C LYS A 770 21.96 -6.60 -22.74
N ASP A 771 22.14 -5.42 -23.35
CA ASP A 771 23.41 -4.97 -23.91
C ASP A 771 24.36 -4.57 -22.76
N PRO A 772 25.51 -5.25 -22.59
CA PRO A 772 26.49 -4.93 -21.56
C PRO A 772 27.04 -3.50 -21.65
N SER A 773 27.01 -2.90 -22.83
CA SER A 773 27.54 -1.54 -23.08
C SER A 773 26.49 -0.44 -22.89
N SER A 774 25.24 -0.81 -22.63
CA SER A 774 24.15 0.16 -22.56
C SER A 774 24.17 1.04 -21.31
N ILE A 775 23.86 2.31 -21.50
CA ILE A 775 23.56 3.24 -20.40
C ILE A 775 22.16 2.97 -19.82
N TYR A 776 21.90 3.43 -18.60
CA TYR A 776 20.56 3.37 -18.03
C TYR A 776 19.73 4.57 -18.51
N THR A 777 18.56 4.30 -19.10
CA THR A 777 17.65 5.34 -19.61
C THR A 777 16.33 5.35 -18.85
N PRO A 778 16.21 6.15 -17.77
CA PRO A 778 15.00 6.20 -16.94
C PRO A 778 13.73 6.46 -17.76
N GLY A 779 12.69 5.67 -17.53
CA GLY A 779 11.37 5.84 -18.17
C GLY A 779 11.29 5.60 -19.68
N ARG A 780 12.42 5.35 -20.36
CA ARG A 780 12.44 5.06 -21.80
C ARG A 780 12.36 3.55 -22.05
N ARG A 781 11.75 3.17 -23.17
CA ARG A 781 11.78 1.81 -23.72
C ARG A 781 12.70 1.82 -24.93
N GLY A 782 13.91 1.28 -24.77
CA GLY A 782 14.91 1.17 -25.83
C GLY A 782 15.06 -0.26 -26.35
N MET A 783 15.99 -0.46 -27.28
CA MET A 783 16.35 -1.78 -27.81
C MET A 783 17.55 -2.42 -27.11
N SER A 784 18.12 -1.76 -26.10
CA SER A 784 19.24 -2.30 -25.32
C SER A 784 18.82 -3.34 -24.28
N TRP A 785 17.55 -3.31 -23.86
CA TRP A 785 16.97 -4.31 -22.95
C TRP A 785 15.79 -4.97 -23.64
N LEU A 786 15.86 -6.28 -23.80
CA LEU A 786 14.85 -7.11 -24.44
C LEU A 786 14.24 -8.04 -23.39
N LYS A 787 12.94 -8.32 -23.52
CA LYS A 787 12.26 -9.32 -22.69
C LYS A 787 11.69 -10.40 -23.59
N TYR A 788 12.03 -11.65 -23.28
CA TYR A 788 11.56 -12.82 -24.01
C TYR A 788 10.59 -13.61 -23.13
N LYS A 789 9.37 -13.77 -23.64
CA LYS A 789 8.31 -14.59 -23.04
C LYS A 789 7.68 -15.38 -24.18
N LYS A 790 7.58 -16.70 -24.05
CA LYS A 790 6.82 -17.52 -25.01
C LYS A 790 5.35 -17.12 -24.97
N ASN A 791 4.70 -17.16 -26.14
CA ASN A 791 3.35 -16.67 -26.37
C ASN A 791 2.34 -17.14 -25.32
N PHE A 792 1.44 -16.21 -24.98
CA PHE A 792 0.28 -16.47 -24.13
C PHE A 792 -0.53 -17.60 -24.74
N THR A 793 -0.97 -18.55 -23.92
CA THR A 793 -2.01 -19.48 -24.34
C THR A 793 -3.25 -18.67 -24.69
N THR A 794 -3.89 -19.02 -25.80
CA THR A 794 -5.10 -18.34 -26.28
C THR A 794 -6.31 -19.24 -26.13
N LEU A 795 -7.48 -18.62 -25.95
CA LEU A 795 -8.78 -19.27 -26.06
C LEU A 795 -9.69 -18.43 -26.93
N ASP A 796 -10.45 -19.06 -27.80
CA ASP A 796 -11.49 -18.41 -28.57
C ASP A 796 -12.77 -18.32 -27.73
N CYS A 797 -13.25 -17.10 -27.49
CA CYS A 797 -14.39 -16.79 -26.62
C CYS A 797 -15.44 -15.97 -27.36
N VAL A 798 -16.68 -15.96 -26.86
CA VAL A 798 -17.75 -15.09 -27.39
C VAL A 798 -18.05 -13.92 -26.46
N VAL A 799 -18.36 -12.75 -27.02
CA VAL A 799 -18.74 -11.56 -26.24
C VAL A 799 -20.22 -11.65 -25.84
N VAL A 800 -20.51 -11.57 -24.53
CA VAL A 800 -21.86 -11.66 -23.95
C VAL A 800 -22.36 -10.35 -23.31
N GLY A 801 -21.44 -9.42 -23.03
CA GLY A 801 -21.78 -8.14 -22.42
C GLY A 801 -20.75 -7.07 -22.75
N VAL A 802 -21.19 -5.81 -22.78
CA VAL A 802 -20.34 -4.66 -23.06
C VAL A 802 -20.65 -3.48 -22.16
N GLU A 803 -19.64 -2.69 -21.83
CA GLU A 803 -19.80 -1.47 -21.03
C GLU A 803 -19.19 -0.26 -21.71
N TYR A 804 -19.79 0.90 -21.44
CA TYR A 804 -19.19 2.16 -21.83
C TYR A 804 -17.86 2.39 -21.11
N GLY A 805 -16.86 2.81 -21.89
CA GLY A 805 -15.53 3.15 -21.37
C GLY A 805 -15.54 4.34 -20.42
N HIS A 806 -14.35 4.72 -19.98
CA HIS A 806 -14.11 5.92 -19.18
C HIS A 806 -13.19 6.88 -19.94
N GLY A 807 -13.19 8.16 -19.58
CA GLY A 807 -12.36 9.19 -20.22
C GLY A 807 -12.71 9.40 -21.69
N LYS A 808 -11.71 9.36 -22.59
CA LYS A 808 -11.88 9.59 -24.03
C LYS A 808 -12.88 8.64 -24.72
N ARG A 809 -13.10 7.46 -24.13
CA ARG A 809 -14.01 6.42 -24.65
C ARG A 809 -15.32 6.36 -23.86
N ASN A 810 -15.69 7.41 -23.12
CA ASN A 810 -16.90 7.44 -22.29
C ASN A 810 -18.21 7.20 -23.06
N MET A 811 -18.22 7.50 -24.37
CA MET A 811 -19.33 7.27 -25.29
C MET A 811 -19.17 6.01 -26.16
N MET A 812 -18.12 5.21 -25.93
CA MET A 812 -17.84 4.00 -26.71
C MET A 812 -17.97 2.75 -25.83
N LEU A 813 -18.51 1.67 -26.39
CA LEU A 813 -18.61 0.36 -25.74
C LEU A 813 -17.26 -0.34 -25.84
N SER A 814 -16.33 0.02 -24.96
CA SER A 814 -14.90 -0.33 -25.03
C SER A 814 -14.46 -1.37 -24.01
N VAL A 815 -15.39 -1.94 -23.26
CA VAL A 815 -15.12 -2.97 -22.25
C VAL A 815 -15.99 -4.18 -22.56
N TYR A 816 -15.39 -5.34 -22.75
CA TYR A 816 -16.04 -6.55 -23.26
C TYR A 816 -15.97 -7.67 -22.23
N THR A 817 -17.11 -8.27 -21.93
CA THR A 817 -17.25 -9.47 -21.11
C THR A 817 -17.37 -10.68 -22.02
N VAL A 818 -16.51 -11.68 -21.80
CA VAL A 818 -16.39 -12.87 -22.65
C VAL A 818 -16.77 -14.15 -21.90
N ALA A 819 -17.31 -15.09 -22.65
CA ALA A 819 -17.77 -16.39 -22.17
C ALA A 819 -17.23 -17.55 -23.00
N LEU A 820 -17.14 -18.72 -22.35
CA LEU A 820 -16.90 -20.03 -22.97
C LEU A 820 -18.15 -20.88 -22.88
N ARG A 821 -18.20 -21.97 -23.64
CA ARG A 821 -19.31 -22.92 -23.57
C ARG A 821 -19.04 -23.99 -22.52
N ASP A 822 -20.00 -24.18 -21.62
CA ASP A 822 -19.96 -25.28 -20.65
C ASP A 822 -20.31 -26.59 -21.33
N GLU A 823 -19.44 -27.59 -21.20
CA GLU A 823 -19.58 -28.89 -21.84
C GLU A 823 -20.78 -29.72 -21.33
N LEU A 824 -21.22 -29.51 -20.09
CA LEU A 824 -22.30 -30.29 -19.47
C LEU A 824 -23.68 -29.66 -19.71
N SER A 825 -23.79 -28.35 -19.52
CA SER A 825 -25.04 -27.60 -19.63
C SER A 825 -25.28 -26.98 -21.01
N GLY A 826 -24.23 -26.82 -21.82
CA GLY A 826 -24.29 -26.11 -23.10
C GLY A 826 -24.39 -24.59 -22.97
N GLU A 827 -24.53 -24.08 -21.75
CA GLU A 827 -24.68 -22.65 -21.44
C GLU A 827 -23.37 -21.88 -21.66
N LEU A 828 -23.51 -20.60 -22.01
CA LEU A 828 -22.37 -19.68 -22.07
C LEU A 828 -22.06 -19.19 -20.66
N LYS A 829 -20.84 -19.48 -20.19
CA LYS A 829 -20.38 -19.09 -18.86
C LYS A 829 -19.28 -18.07 -18.96
N THR A 830 -19.49 -16.92 -18.33
CA THR A 830 -18.49 -15.85 -18.28
C THR A 830 -17.16 -16.33 -17.68
N ILE A 831 -16.04 -15.89 -18.25
CA ILE A 831 -14.68 -16.26 -17.81
C ILE A 831 -13.73 -15.06 -17.70
N GLY A 832 -14.10 -13.91 -18.25
CA GLY A 832 -13.26 -12.73 -18.15
C GLY A 832 -13.86 -11.48 -18.74
N LYS A 833 -13.18 -10.37 -18.48
CA LYS A 833 -13.54 -9.04 -18.97
C LYS A 833 -12.27 -8.29 -19.36
N THR A 834 -12.29 -7.61 -20.50
CA THR A 834 -11.14 -6.84 -20.98
C THR A 834 -11.54 -5.50 -21.61
N PHE A 835 -10.60 -4.56 -21.64
CA PHE A 835 -10.71 -3.25 -22.25
C PHE A 835 -9.53 -2.92 -23.18
N ILE A 836 -8.70 -3.94 -23.49
CA ILE A 836 -7.48 -3.82 -24.28
C ILE A 836 -7.45 -4.87 -25.39
N GLY A 837 -6.77 -4.55 -26.49
CA GLY A 837 -6.57 -5.47 -27.62
C GLY A 837 -7.22 -5.03 -28.93
N LEU A 838 -8.09 -4.01 -28.89
CA LEU A 838 -8.74 -3.46 -30.09
C LEU A 838 -8.32 -2.00 -30.33
N THR A 839 -8.24 -1.64 -31.60
CA THR A 839 -8.01 -0.27 -32.08
C THR A 839 -9.26 0.60 -31.87
N ASP A 840 -9.09 1.93 -31.83
CA ASP A 840 -10.23 2.86 -31.71
C ASP A 840 -11.25 2.69 -32.85
N LEU A 841 -10.78 2.36 -34.06
CA LEU A 841 -11.64 2.10 -35.22
C LEU A 841 -12.48 0.84 -35.05
N GLU A 842 -11.90 -0.24 -34.54
CA GLU A 842 -12.62 -1.49 -34.24
C GLU A 842 -13.63 -1.28 -33.12
N ILE A 843 -13.26 -0.58 -32.06
CA ILE A 843 -14.15 -0.26 -30.94
C ILE A 843 -15.35 0.56 -31.44
N ALA A 844 -15.15 1.55 -32.31
CA ALA A 844 -16.24 2.34 -32.87
C ALA A 844 -17.21 1.48 -33.71
N ARG A 845 -16.69 0.57 -34.54
CA ARG A 845 -17.51 -0.38 -35.32
C ARG A 845 -18.30 -1.32 -34.41
N LEU A 846 -17.65 -1.91 -33.40
CA LEU A 846 -18.31 -2.78 -32.43
C LEU A 846 -19.32 -2.04 -31.57
N THR A 847 -19.08 -0.77 -31.25
CA THR A 847 -20.05 0.07 -30.53
C THR A 847 -21.35 0.16 -31.33
N GLN A 848 -21.27 0.44 -32.63
CA GLN A 848 -22.46 0.48 -33.50
C GLN A 848 -23.14 -0.89 -33.61
N HIS A 849 -22.38 -1.98 -33.66
CA HIS A 849 -22.90 -3.35 -33.69
C HIS A 849 -23.67 -3.69 -32.40
N PHE A 850 -23.04 -3.51 -31.25
CA PHE A 850 -23.61 -3.90 -29.96
C PHE A 850 -24.80 -3.05 -29.54
N LEU A 851 -24.86 -1.76 -29.92
CA LEU A 851 -26.06 -0.94 -29.72
C LEU A 851 -27.28 -1.48 -30.46
N LYS A 852 -27.10 -2.14 -31.62
CA LYS A 852 -28.19 -2.80 -32.35
C LYS A 852 -28.56 -4.16 -31.75
N GLU A 853 -27.57 -4.86 -31.21
CA GLU A 853 -27.71 -6.21 -30.65
C GLU A 853 -27.87 -6.24 -29.12
N THR A 854 -28.31 -5.14 -28.52
CA THR A 854 -28.54 -5.03 -27.07
C THR A 854 -29.80 -5.78 -26.66
N LEU A 855 -29.66 -6.64 -25.66
CA LEU A 855 -30.75 -7.40 -25.05
C LEU A 855 -31.35 -6.67 -23.84
N SER A 856 -30.49 -6.10 -23.00
CA SER A 856 -30.90 -5.33 -21.83
C SER A 856 -29.80 -4.35 -21.41
N GLN A 857 -30.20 -3.28 -20.71
CA GLN A 857 -29.28 -2.25 -20.22
C GLN A 857 -29.47 -2.02 -18.72
N ILE A 858 -28.38 -2.12 -17.97
CA ILE A 858 -28.33 -1.84 -16.52
C ILE A 858 -27.23 -0.79 -16.29
N GLY A 859 -27.65 0.46 -16.10
CA GLY A 859 -26.73 1.59 -15.99
C GLY A 859 -25.84 1.74 -17.24
N ARG A 860 -24.54 1.50 -17.08
CA ARG A 860 -23.54 1.57 -18.17
C ARG A 860 -23.21 0.21 -18.81
N TYR A 861 -23.81 -0.87 -18.33
CA TYR A 861 -23.65 -2.23 -18.83
C TYR A 861 -24.79 -2.61 -19.76
N LEU A 862 -24.45 -3.19 -20.91
CA LEU A 862 -25.38 -3.71 -21.91
C LEU A 862 -25.13 -5.20 -22.07
N ALA A 863 -26.13 -6.03 -21.79
CA ALA A 863 -26.13 -7.43 -22.20
C ALA A 863 -26.41 -7.48 -23.71
N VAL A 864 -25.65 -8.28 -24.47
CA VAL A 864 -25.72 -8.29 -25.94
C VAL A 864 -25.86 -9.69 -26.49
N LYS A 865 -26.37 -9.82 -27.72
CA LYS A 865 -26.42 -11.13 -28.38
C LYS A 865 -25.00 -11.67 -28.64
N PRO A 866 -24.72 -12.94 -28.28
CA PRO A 866 -23.40 -13.55 -28.38
C PRO A 866 -23.04 -13.90 -29.82
N THR A 867 -22.74 -12.89 -30.63
CA THR A 867 -22.48 -13.00 -32.08
C THR A 867 -21.02 -12.79 -32.46
N ILE A 868 -20.25 -12.12 -31.60
CA ILE A 868 -18.85 -11.76 -31.88
C ILE A 868 -17.90 -12.69 -31.14
N VAL A 869 -17.09 -13.44 -31.91
CA VAL A 869 -16.03 -14.30 -31.38
C VAL A 869 -14.69 -13.55 -31.40
N VAL A 870 -13.93 -13.70 -30.32
CA VAL A 870 -12.62 -13.07 -30.10
C VAL A 870 -11.61 -14.11 -29.66
N GLU A 871 -10.39 -13.99 -30.18
CA GLU A 871 -9.25 -14.75 -29.69
C GLU A 871 -8.67 -14.02 -28.47
N MET A 872 -8.70 -14.68 -27.32
CA MET A 872 -8.30 -14.12 -26.03
C MET A 872 -6.95 -14.69 -25.59
N ALA A 873 -5.95 -13.83 -25.45
CA ALA A 873 -4.69 -14.17 -24.80
C ALA A 873 -4.75 -13.83 -23.30
N PHE A 874 -4.12 -14.65 -22.46
CA PHE A 874 -4.08 -14.49 -21.01
C PHE A 874 -2.80 -15.06 -20.41
N ASP A 875 -2.40 -14.57 -19.24
CA ASP A 875 -1.19 -15.01 -18.55
C ASP A 875 -1.37 -16.41 -17.93
N LEU A 876 -2.52 -16.61 -17.29
CA LEU A 876 -2.96 -17.88 -16.70
C LEU A 876 -4.47 -17.87 -16.48
N ILE A 877 -5.03 -19.05 -16.24
CA ILE A 877 -6.40 -19.25 -15.78
C ILE A 877 -6.34 -19.65 -14.31
N GLN A 878 -7.23 -19.09 -13.50
CA GLN A 878 -7.32 -19.35 -12.07
C GLN A 878 -8.76 -19.67 -11.67
N ILE A 879 -8.93 -20.37 -10.54
CA ILE A 879 -10.26 -20.66 -9.98
C ILE A 879 -10.89 -19.35 -9.49
N SER A 880 -12.16 -19.12 -9.81
CA SER A 880 -12.87 -17.88 -9.50
C SER A 880 -14.33 -18.15 -9.15
N THR A 881 -14.79 -17.63 -8.00
CA THR A 881 -16.20 -17.64 -7.60
C THR A 881 -17.00 -16.46 -8.16
N ARG A 882 -16.36 -15.51 -8.85
CA ARG A 882 -16.99 -14.29 -9.41
C ARG A 882 -17.49 -14.44 -10.85
N HIS A 883 -17.10 -15.53 -11.51
CA HIS A 883 -17.38 -15.78 -12.92
C HIS A 883 -18.16 -17.09 -13.00
N GLU A 884 -19.18 -17.16 -13.86
CA GLU A 884 -20.08 -18.31 -13.92
C GLU A 884 -19.36 -19.61 -14.30
N SER A 885 -18.24 -19.50 -15.04
CA SER A 885 -17.43 -20.66 -15.45
C SER A 885 -16.69 -21.33 -14.28
N GLY A 886 -16.65 -20.70 -13.10
CA GLY A 886 -15.81 -21.11 -11.99
C GLY A 886 -14.32 -20.79 -12.22
N LEU A 887 -13.99 -20.13 -13.33
CA LEU A 887 -12.64 -19.82 -13.78
C LEU A 887 -12.54 -18.33 -14.14
N ALA A 888 -11.33 -17.76 -14.06
CA ALA A 888 -11.06 -16.40 -14.49
C ALA A 888 -9.75 -16.31 -15.28
N MET A 889 -9.78 -15.60 -16.41
CA MET A 889 -8.56 -15.22 -17.13
C MET A 889 -7.82 -14.11 -16.39
N ARG A 890 -6.50 -14.26 -16.20
CA ARG A 890 -5.63 -13.20 -15.68
C ARG A 890 -5.04 -12.38 -16.82
N PHE A 891 -5.17 -11.05 -16.72
CA PHE A 891 -4.77 -10.08 -17.74
C PHE A 891 -5.27 -10.43 -19.16
N PRO A 892 -6.58 -10.71 -19.32
CA PRO A 892 -7.13 -11.06 -20.62
C PRO A 892 -6.96 -9.89 -21.61
N ARG A 893 -6.57 -10.20 -22.84
CA ARG A 893 -6.51 -9.24 -23.94
C ARG A 893 -7.07 -9.87 -25.21
N ILE A 894 -7.79 -9.08 -25.99
CA ILE A 894 -8.19 -9.50 -27.33
C ILE A 894 -6.95 -9.47 -28.22
N VAL A 895 -6.62 -10.59 -28.85
CA VAL A 895 -5.55 -10.68 -29.85
C VAL A 895 -6.09 -10.20 -31.19
N ARG A 896 -7.25 -10.72 -31.58
CA ARG A 896 -7.96 -10.37 -32.81
C ARG A 896 -9.42 -10.78 -32.73
N LEU A 897 -10.23 -10.17 -33.60
CA LEU A 897 -11.58 -10.64 -33.90
C LEU A 897 -11.48 -11.94 -34.74
N ARG A 898 -12.41 -12.88 -34.51
CA ARG A 898 -12.49 -14.17 -35.21
C ARG A 898 -13.76 -14.27 -36.06
N PRO A 899 -13.87 -13.49 -37.15
CA PRO A 899 -15.02 -13.57 -38.05
C PRO A 899 -15.09 -14.92 -38.77
N ASP A 900 -13.99 -15.67 -38.77
CA ASP A 900 -13.87 -17.04 -39.30
C ASP A 900 -14.52 -18.10 -38.39
N LYS A 901 -14.90 -17.75 -37.15
CA LYS A 901 -15.52 -18.67 -36.19
C LYS A 901 -16.92 -18.24 -35.79
N ALA A 902 -17.84 -19.20 -35.75
CA ALA A 902 -19.17 -19.03 -35.19
C ALA A 902 -19.16 -19.22 -33.65
N PRO A 903 -20.13 -18.65 -32.90
CA PRO A 903 -20.26 -18.84 -31.43
C PRO A 903 -20.35 -20.30 -30.96
N GLU A 904 -20.66 -21.23 -31.85
CA GLU A 904 -20.68 -22.67 -31.59
C GLU A 904 -19.27 -23.29 -31.60
N GLN A 905 -18.30 -22.61 -32.19
CA GLN A 905 -16.91 -23.07 -32.39
C GLN A 905 -15.91 -22.45 -31.40
N ILE A 906 -16.42 -21.80 -30.36
CA ILE A 906 -15.61 -21.28 -29.25
C ILE A 906 -15.08 -22.41 -28.38
N ASP A 907 -14.05 -22.13 -27.59
CA ASP A 907 -13.50 -23.11 -26.66
C ASP A 907 -14.47 -23.44 -25.52
N MET A 908 -14.25 -24.61 -24.91
CA MET A 908 -15.07 -25.11 -23.81
C MET A 908 -14.46 -24.76 -22.45
N VAL A 909 -15.29 -24.72 -21.41
CA VAL A 909 -14.83 -24.51 -20.02
C VAL A 909 -13.86 -25.63 -19.61
N ALA A 910 -14.05 -26.87 -20.07
CA ALA A 910 -13.09 -27.96 -19.90
C ALA A 910 -11.69 -27.64 -20.44
N THR A 911 -11.58 -27.01 -21.61
CA THR A 911 -10.29 -26.60 -22.20
C THR A 911 -9.58 -25.61 -21.28
N ALA A 912 -10.31 -24.62 -20.77
CA ALA A 912 -9.79 -23.66 -19.80
C ALA A 912 -9.36 -24.35 -18.48
N ARG A 913 -10.09 -25.37 -18.03
CA ARG A 913 -9.79 -26.12 -16.79
C ARG A 913 -8.52 -26.96 -16.92
N ALA A 914 -8.31 -27.60 -18.08
CA ALA A 914 -7.10 -28.37 -18.35
C ALA A 914 -5.82 -27.52 -18.28
N LEU A 915 -5.92 -26.23 -18.63
CA LEU A 915 -4.81 -25.27 -18.52
C LEU A 915 -4.48 -24.90 -17.06
N VAL A 916 -5.41 -25.10 -16.12
CA VAL A 916 -5.16 -24.96 -14.68
C VAL A 916 -4.39 -26.18 -14.16
N ASP A 917 -4.85 -27.39 -14.51
CA ASP A 917 -4.29 -28.66 -14.01
C ASP A 917 -2.86 -28.93 -14.50
N MET A 918 -2.51 -28.49 -15.71
CA MET A 918 -1.15 -28.62 -16.23
C MET A 918 -0.11 -27.79 -15.45
N LYS A 919 -0.53 -26.74 -14.74
CA LYS A 919 0.38 -25.89 -13.94
C LYS A 919 0.48 -26.31 -12.47
N THR A 920 -0.48 -27.08 -11.94
CA THR A 920 -0.52 -27.48 -10.52
C THR A 920 0.16 -28.81 -10.22
N GLY A 921 0.64 -29.55 -11.24
CA GLY A 921 1.43 -30.77 -11.04
C GLY A 921 0.67 -31.91 -10.32
N VAL A 922 -0.66 -31.92 -10.34
CA VAL A 922 -1.46 -32.97 -9.69
C VAL A 922 -1.50 -34.21 -10.60
N PRO A 923 -1.01 -35.39 -10.17
CA PRO A 923 -1.11 -36.60 -10.97
C PRO A 923 -2.57 -37.02 -11.14
N LYS A 924 -2.98 -37.35 -12.37
CA LYS A 924 -4.26 -38.01 -12.63
C LYS A 924 -4.25 -39.38 -11.96
N ASN A 925 -4.97 -39.54 -10.84
CA ASN A 925 -5.30 -40.86 -10.31
C ASN A 925 -6.14 -41.62 -11.33
N SER A 926 -5.52 -42.59 -12.01
CA SER A 926 -6.21 -43.59 -12.79
C SER A 926 -6.98 -44.49 -11.82
N LYS A 927 -8.32 -44.38 -11.85
CA LYS A 927 -9.20 -45.40 -11.27
C LYS A 927 -9.04 -46.68 -12.06
N THR A 928 -8.25 -47.62 -11.57
CA THR A 928 -8.38 -49.02 -11.94
C THR A 928 -9.61 -49.60 -11.24
N SER A 929 -10.54 -50.09 -12.05
CA SER A 929 -11.66 -50.93 -11.66
C SER A 929 -11.20 -52.07 -10.74
N ARG A 930 -11.80 -52.16 -9.55
CA ARG A 930 -11.94 -53.44 -8.85
C ARG A 930 -13.41 -53.81 -8.80
N ASN A 931 -13.70 -54.95 -9.42
CA ASN A 931 -14.95 -55.67 -9.34
C ASN A 931 -15.38 -55.89 -7.88
N SER A 932 -16.60 -55.48 -7.58
CA SER A 932 -17.66 -56.28 -6.95
C SER A 932 -18.94 -55.46 -6.91
#